data_AF-A0A8J4Z565-F1
#
_entry.id   AF-A0A8J4Z565-F1
#
_cell.length_a   1.000
_cell.length_b   1.000
_cell.length_c   1.000
_cell.angle_alpha   90.00
_cell.angle_beta   90.00
_cell.angle_gamma   90.00
#
_symmetry.space_group_name_H-M   'P 1'
#
loop_
_entity.id
_entity.type
_entity.pdbx_description
1 polymer ?
#
loop_
_entity_poly.entity_id
_entity_poly.type
_entity_poly.pdbx_seq_one_letter_code
_entity_poly.pdbx_strand_id
1 'polypeptide(L)'
;MAAATAARSRSATEVWLLGQPEPNPCWGKQLPKNGQVLRRFFHFVRVQRKSVKEAASLVTAEVAVVWEKAGIPTQKKSRCVERILRLYASWQNFDRSKKRSAEVDVENRRSFSLALMTLFDIGHADAFDLITVDEDRQFLLGQRCPDGPRCIMQGVDQSLADRERRRLERGVLKRSSSPERATTATRSSSGLGAGDEEENGGDDGRDADFVPSAGISAQSACSPKRRRTPIMTPAVAAALDRTRISDRTAVHLFTAVHGTDATPARSTVRRHRRSAREKMAKEIKAEMTVNVPAVPLIIHWDGKLVEGMAGEGIAERLPILVSGDGIQKLLMVPKLAAGTGVLTGQAVYDAAKEWDLVDNIIGMCFNTTVSNTGLKEGACVHIMKHVKRNLLHFACRHHVLELVVGAAFTVCFGPSSGPEIQRFKRFVKWWPLANQASSKPLDDPVDGADKIIATCHALLKEKQPRDDYREMVQLTIIVLGGEVEANIRKPGAYHRARWMAKVIYTLKITLFREEFALTKHEKRELIRFTTFIVTTYVEPWMSAHCSTSAPATDLALLKALAAYRTKEIGRASGKVMARHMWYVSEELVGLSLFDEATVVEEKRAIVSAMQQRLGRRTRLAAPTSPSTQWSSAPWRRLRRPTLSASSPPSGPVTISSTSIRPSGRGGTTTPRLVGAPVTYGW
;
A
#
# COMPACT_ATOMS: atom_id res chain seq x y z
N MET A 1 -28.99 -8.86 -3.50
CA MET A 1 -28.68 -7.70 -4.38
C MET A 1 -28.05 -6.57 -3.57
N ALA A 2 -26.78 -6.21 -3.81
CA ALA A 2 -26.11 -5.11 -3.10
C ALA A 2 -26.05 -3.85 -3.98
N ALA A 3 -26.63 -2.74 -3.53
CA ALA A 3 -26.64 -1.49 -4.28
C ALA A 3 -25.25 -0.81 -4.25
N ALA A 4 -24.60 -0.72 -5.40
CA ALA A 4 -23.25 -0.16 -5.52
C ALA A 4 -23.21 1.35 -5.17
N THR A 5 -22.40 1.69 -4.17
CA THR A 5 -22.15 3.08 -3.75
C THR A 5 -21.26 3.80 -4.76
N ALA A 6 -21.89 4.49 -5.72
CA ALA A 6 -21.19 5.35 -6.67
C ALA A 6 -20.40 6.46 -5.94
N ALA A 7 -19.08 6.48 -6.14
CA ALA A 7 -18.20 7.47 -5.52
C ALA A 7 -18.42 8.87 -6.11
N ARG A 8 -19.04 9.76 -5.32
CA ARG A 8 -19.16 11.19 -5.63
C ARG A 8 -17.79 11.88 -5.46
N SER A 9 -17.57 12.97 -6.20
CA SER A 9 -16.36 13.79 -6.06
C SER A 9 -16.23 14.38 -4.65
N ARG A 10 -15.00 14.67 -4.20
CA ARG A 10 -14.74 15.25 -2.86
C ARG A 10 -15.50 16.55 -2.59
N SER A 11 -15.80 17.35 -3.62
CA SER A 11 -16.63 18.56 -3.49
C SER A 11 -18.13 18.26 -3.35
N ALA A 12 -18.61 17.13 -3.88
CA ALA A 12 -20.02 16.73 -3.81
C ALA A 12 -20.39 15.96 -2.52
N THR A 13 -19.41 15.57 -1.71
CA THR A 13 -19.61 14.94 -0.39
C THR A 13 -19.48 15.90 0.79
N GLU A 14 -18.94 17.09 0.57
CA GLU A 14 -18.67 18.07 1.62
C GLU A 14 -19.94 18.50 2.36
N VAL A 15 -19.84 18.57 3.68
CA VAL A 15 -20.87 19.10 4.57
C VAL A 15 -20.46 20.52 4.92
N TRP A 16 -21.23 21.50 4.44
CA TRP A 16 -20.97 22.91 4.72
C TRP A 16 -20.92 23.17 6.24
N LEU A 17 -19.97 24.01 6.70
CA LEU A 17 -19.53 24.22 8.09
C LEU A 17 -18.87 23.01 8.82
N LEU A 18 -18.83 21.81 8.24
CA LEU A 18 -18.33 20.58 8.89
C LEU A 18 -17.21 19.86 8.11
N GLY A 19 -16.99 20.19 6.85
CA GLY A 19 -16.01 19.52 5.98
C GLY A 19 -16.47 18.12 5.55
N GLN A 20 -15.53 17.19 5.39
CA GLN A 20 -15.84 15.85 4.89
C GLN A 20 -16.46 14.94 5.97
N PRO A 21 -17.47 14.12 5.65
CA PRO A 21 -17.97 13.07 6.54
C PRO A 21 -16.85 12.10 6.96
N GLU A 22 -16.87 11.66 8.22
CA GLU A 22 -15.76 10.88 8.81
C GLU A 22 -16.11 9.37 8.86
N PRO A 23 -15.45 8.51 8.05
CA PRO A 23 -15.73 7.08 7.99
C PRO A 23 -15.22 6.28 9.20
N ASN A 24 -14.23 6.79 9.94
CA ASN A 24 -13.70 6.18 11.16
C ASN A 24 -13.18 7.29 12.09
N PRO A 25 -14.06 7.93 12.88
CA PRO A 25 -13.65 8.99 13.78
C PRO A 25 -12.70 8.43 14.84
N CYS A 26 -11.46 8.92 14.84
CA CYS A 26 -10.56 8.74 15.97
C CYS A 26 -11.13 9.54 17.16
N TRP A 27 -11.96 8.89 17.97
CA TRP A 27 -12.48 9.47 19.21
C TRP A 27 -11.35 9.86 20.17
N GLY A 28 -10.17 9.24 20.04
CA GLY A 28 -8.92 9.70 20.66
C GLY A 28 -8.86 9.41 22.15
N LYS A 29 -8.04 10.20 22.86
CA LYS A 29 -7.90 10.17 24.33
C LYS A 29 -8.78 11.23 25.02
N GLN A 30 -9.78 11.78 24.34
CA GLN A 30 -10.65 12.85 24.85
C GLN A 30 -12.11 12.49 24.57
N LEU A 31 -13.05 13.15 25.26
CA LEU A 31 -14.47 12.91 24.99
C LEU A 31 -14.90 13.57 23.66
N PRO A 32 -15.82 12.98 22.88
CA PRO A 32 -16.16 13.45 21.54
C PRO A 32 -16.72 14.87 21.49
N LYS A 33 -16.31 15.65 20.48
CA LYS A 33 -16.85 16.99 20.19
C LYS A 33 -18.08 16.95 19.27
N ASN A 34 -18.95 17.94 19.38
CA ASN A 34 -20.16 18.08 18.56
C ASN A 34 -19.88 17.93 17.05
N GLY A 35 -18.81 18.54 16.54
CA GLY A 35 -18.39 18.43 15.14
C GLY A 35 -17.92 17.03 14.73
N GLN A 36 -17.24 16.29 15.60
CA GLN A 36 -16.81 14.90 15.31
C GLN A 36 -18.02 13.97 15.20
N VAL A 37 -18.95 14.08 16.17
CA VAL A 37 -20.21 13.33 16.22
C VAL A 37 -21.04 13.61 14.97
N LEU A 38 -21.17 14.88 14.58
CA LEU A 38 -21.97 15.26 13.42
C LEU A 38 -21.31 14.86 12.08
N ARG A 39 -19.97 14.92 11.96
CA ARG A 39 -19.24 14.38 10.78
C ARG A 39 -19.39 12.87 10.65
N ARG A 40 -19.42 12.13 11.76
CA ARG A 40 -19.69 10.67 11.78
C ARG A 40 -21.14 10.37 11.40
N PHE A 41 -22.10 11.12 11.94
CA PHE A 41 -23.51 11.02 11.57
C PHE A 41 -23.72 11.22 10.05
N PHE A 42 -23.09 12.24 9.47
CA PHE A 42 -23.16 12.46 8.03
C PHE A 42 -22.52 11.36 7.18
N HIS A 43 -21.58 10.57 7.71
CA HIS A 43 -21.07 9.40 6.99
C HIS A 43 -22.16 8.33 6.86
N PHE A 44 -22.86 8.00 7.95
CA PHE A 44 -23.97 7.05 7.91
C PHE A 44 -25.11 7.51 6.99
N VAL A 45 -25.50 8.79 7.04
CA VAL A 45 -26.59 9.33 6.21
C VAL A 45 -26.19 9.48 4.74
N ARG A 46 -25.06 10.15 4.43
CA ARG A 46 -24.70 10.50 3.04
C ARG A 46 -23.91 9.43 2.30
N VAL A 47 -23.14 8.59 3.00
CA VAL A 47 -22.28 7.56 2.38
C VAL A 47 -22.92 6.18 2.49
N GLN A 48 -23.36 5.79 3.70
CA GLN A 48 -24.00 4.47 3.92
C GLN A 48 -25.51 4.45 3.66
N ARG A 49 -26.12 5.59 3.33
CA ARG A 49 -27.56 5.76 3.02
C ARG A 49 -28.52 5.27 4.12
N LYS A 50 -28.10 5.28 5.38
CA LYS A 50 -28.95 4.95 6.53
C LYS A 50 -29.97 6.03 6.81
N SER A 51 -31.10 5.67 7.44
CA SER A 51 -32.09 6.66 7.87
C SER A 51 -31.53 7.61 8.93
N VAL A 52 -32.05 8.84 9.03
CA VAL A 52 -31.62 9.84 10.03
C VAL A 52 -31.72 9.29 11.47
N LYS A 53 -32.80 8.58 11.79
CA LYS A 53 -33.03 7.99 13.12
C LYS A 53 -32.05 6.85 13.42
N GLU A 54 -31.83 5.96 12.45
CA GLU A 54 -30.87 4.86 12.56
C GLU A 54 -29.42 5.36 12.69
N ALA A 55 -29.03 6.34 11.86
CA ALA A 55 -27.72 6.96 11.92
C ALA A 55 -27.46 7.59 13.29
N ALA A 56 -28.41 8.33 13.86
CA ALA A 56 -28.29 8.90 15.20
C ALA A 56 -28.13 7.81 16.29
N SER A 57 -28.87 6.70 16.19
CA SER A 57 -28.72 5.55 17.10
C SER A 57 -27.33 4.90 17.02
N LEU A 58 -26.79 4.71 15.81
CA LEU A 58 -25.46 4.11 15.61
C LEU A 58 -24.33 5.00 16.13
N VAL A 59 -24.38 6.31 15.85
CA VAL A 59 -23.39 7.25 16.41
C VAL A 59 -23.51 7.34 17.93
N THR A 60 -24.73 7.29 18.48
CA THR A 60 -24.93 7.25 19.94
C THR A 60 -24.28 6.01 20.55
N ALA A 61 -24.38 4.85 19.91
CA ALA A 61 -23.72 3.62 20.38
C ALA A 61 -22.19 3.73 20.34
N GLU A 62 -21.61 4.27 19.26
CA GLU A 62 -20.16 4.51 19.16
C GLU A 62 -19.64 5.50 20.21
N VAL A 63 -20.36 6.60 20.43
CA VAL A 63 -20.00 7.63 21.42
C VAL A 63 -20.12 7.07 22.85
N ALA A 64 -21.16 6.27 23.14
CA ALA A 64 -21.35 5.68 24.47
C ALA A 64 -20.14 4.83 24.92
N VAL A 65 -19.53 4.06 24.01
CA VAL A 65 -18.32 3.26 24.31
C VAL A 65 -17.12 4.14 24.71
N VAL A 66 -17.04 5.39 24.23
CA VAL A 66 -15.97 6.31 24.62
C VAL A 66 -16.18 6.85 26.03
N TRP A 67 -17.43 7.12 26.41
CA TRP A 67 -17.79 7.58 27.75
C TRP A 67 -17.72 6.46 28.79
N GLU A 68 -18.12 5.23 28.42
CA GLU A 68 -17.97 4.02 29.22
C GLU A 68 -16.49 3.74 29.55
N LYS A 69 -15.59 3.88 28.57
CA LYS A 69 -14.13 3.80 28.78
C LYS A 69 -13.54 4.88 29.68
N ALA A 70 -14.26 5.98 29.87
CA ALA A 70 -13.87 7.08 30.75
C ALA A 70 -14.51 6.97 32.15
N GLY A 71 -15.20 5.85 32.48
CA GLY A 71 -15.84 5.64 33.78
C GLY A 71 -17.07 6.53 34.06
N ILE A 72 -17.46 7.42 33.13
CA ILE A 72 -18.46 8.45 33.39
C ILE A 72 -19.89 7.91 33.12
N PRO A 73 -20.81 7.96 34.11
CA PRO A 73 -22.21 7.62 33.93
C PRO A 73 -22.87 8.48 32.85
N THR A 74 -23.66 7.86 31.96
CA THR A 74 -24.29 8.55 30.81
C THR A 74 -25.82 8.59 30.91
N GLN A 75 -26.44 9.50 30.15
CA GLN A 75 -27.89 9.60 30.03
C GLN A 75 -28.48 8.43 29.22
N LYS A 76 -29.79 8.20 29.39
CA LYS A 76 -30.54 7.22 28.59
C LYS A 76 -30.30 7.44 27.10
N LYS A 77 -29.97 6.37 26.35
CA LYS A 77 -29.62 6.39 24.91
C LYS A 77 -30.61 7.21 24.06
N SER A 78 -31.90 7.22 24.38
CA SER A 78 -32.92 8.03 23.70
C SER A 78 -32.65 9.55 23.77
N ARG A 79 -32.23 10.10 24.92
CA ARG A 79 -31.86 11.52 25.07
C ARG A 79 -30.60 11.85 24.26
N CYS A 80 -29.63 10.93 24.22
CA CYS A 80 -28.41 11.09 23.44
C CYS A 80 -28.70 11.12 21.93
N VAL A 81 -29.56 10.22 21.44
CA VAL A 81 -30.07 10.22 20.05
C VAL A 81 -30.76 11.55 19.73
N GLU A 82 -31.64 12.01 20.61
CA GLU A 82 -32.36 13.27 20.45
C GLU A 82 -31.40 14.48 20.38
N ARG A 83 -30.31 14.48 21.15
CA ARG A 83 -29.26 15.51 21.10
C ARG A 83 -28.56 15.54 19.73
N ILE A 84 -28.27 14.39 19.11
CA ILE A 84 -27.74 14.33 17.74
C ILE A 84 -28.76 14.89 16.73
N LEU A 85 -30.05 14.54 16.88
CA LEU A 85 -31.11 15.04 16.01
C LEU A 85 -31.30 16.56 16.13
N ARG A 86 -31.19 17.14 17.34
CA ARG A 86 -31.21 18.60 17.55
C ARG A 86 -30.01 19.30 16.89
N LEU A 87 -28.80 18.74 17.01
CA LEU A 87 -27.61 19.27 16.31
C LEU A 87 -27.77 19.21 14.77
N TYR A 88 -28.34 18.12 14.25
CA TYR A 88 -28.64 17.99 12.82
C TYR A 88 -29.69 19.00 12.35
N ALA A 89 -30.79 19.18 13.09
CA ALA A 89 -31.83 20.17 12.78
C ALA A 89 -31.28 21.61 12.80
N SER A 90 -30.44 21.94 13.78
CA SER A 90 -29.72 23.22 13.84
C SER A 90 -28.85 23.42 12.59
N TRP A 91 -28.07 22.41 12.19
CA TRP A 91 -27.28 22.46 10.96
C TRP A 91 -28.14 22.63 9.70
N GLN A 92 -29.30 21.96 9.61
CA GLN A 92 -30.21 22.09 8.46
C GLN A 92 -30.73 23.52 8.28
N ASN A 93 -31.00 24.23 9.38
CA ASN A 93 -31.43 25.63 9.33
C ASN A 93 -30.31 26.53 8.77
N PHE A 94 -29.06 26.29 9.16
CA PHE A 94 -27.92 27.01 8.60
C PHE A 94 -27.68 26.67 7.11
N ASP A 95 -27.76 25.40 6.70
CA ASP A 95 -27.58 25.01 5.28
C ASP A 95 -28.67 25.62 4.36
N ARG A 96 -29.87 25.88 4.90
CA ARG A 96 -30.93 26.66 4.24
C ARG A 96 -30.61 28.15 4.19
N SER A 97 -30.01 28.74 5.23
CA SER A 97 -29.68 30.18 5.28
C SER A 97 -28.30 30.55 4.69
N LYS A 98 -27.53 29.60 4.15
CA LYS A 98 -26.15 29.80 3.64
C LYS A 98 -25.94 30.91 2.60
N LYS A 99 -27.00 31.38 1.94
CA LYS A 99 -26.96 32.51 0.99
C LYS A 99 -27.23 33.89 1.62
N ARG A 100 -27.66 33.95 2.89
CA ARG A 100 -27.99 35.19 3.58
C ARG A 100 -26.75 35.84 4.20
N SER A 101 -26.57 37.13 3.97
CA SER A 101 -25.41 37.92 4.38
C SER A 101 -25.69 38.91 5.52
N ALA A 102 -26.86 38.83 6.17
CA ALA A 102 -27.16 39.66 7.34
C ALA A 102 -26.15 39.41 8.47
N GLU A 103 -25.81 40.45 9.22
CA GLU A 103 -24.81 40.39 10.30
C GLU A 103 -25.19 39.36 11.39
N VAL A 104 -26.47 39.32 11.75
CA VAL A 104 -27.05 38.31 12.66
C VAL A 104 -26.85 36.88 12.12
N ASP A 105 -26.96 36.65 10.81
CA ASP A 105 -26.67 35.32 10.22
C ASP A 105 -25.16 35.00 10.26
N VAL A 106 -24.28 36.00 10.14
CA VAL A 106 -22.82 35.81 10.28
C VAL A 106 -22.46 35.42 11.72
N GLU A 107 -22.98 36.12 12.71
CA GLU A 107 -22.66 35.84 14.11
C GLU A 107 -23.30 34.52 14.59
N ASN A 108 -24.53 34.20 14.15
CA ASN A 108 -25.12 32.89 14.43
C ASN A 108 -24.30 31.73 13.81
N ARG A 109 -23.72 31.91 12.60
CA ARG A 109 -22.79 30.93 12.00
C ARG A 109 -21.47 30.81 12.76
N ARG A 110 -20.94 31.92 13.28
CA ARG A 110 -19.75 31.94 14.13
C ARG A 110 -20.00 31.19 15.44
N SER A 111 -21.08 31.52 16.12
CA SER A 111 -21.54 30.87 17.35
C SER A 111 -21.78 29.36 17.16
N PHE A 112 -22.42 28.94 16.06
CA PHE A 112 -22.56 27.51 15.72
C PHE A 112 -21.20 26.84 15.46
N SER A 113 -20.28 27.51 14.76
CA SER A 113 -18.94 26.97 14.49
C SER A 113 -18.11 26.78 15.77
N LEU A 114 -18.26 27.68 16.75
CA LEU A 114 -17.70 27.52 18.09
C LEU A 114 -18.36 26.34 18.82
N ALA A 115 -19.70 26.23 18.76
CA ALA A 115 -20.43 25.11 19.35
C ALA A 115 -20.00 23.74 18.79
N LEU A 116 -19.61 23.65 17.51
CA LEU A 116 -19.03 22.42 16.93
C LEU A 116 -17.70 21.99 17.56
N MET A 117 -16.95 22.92 18.17
CA MET A 117 -15.67 22.64 18.86
C MET A 117 -15.83 22.25 20.33
N THR A 118 -17.03 22.40 20.89
CA THR A 118 -17.35 22.02 22.29
C THR A 118 -17.72 20.55 22.44
N LEU A 119 -17.73 20.08 23.69
CA LEU A 119 -18.02 18.71 24.10
C LEU A 119 -19.44 18.27 23.68
N PHE A 120 -19.56 17.10 23.05
CA PHE A 120 -20.84 16.40 22.90
C PHE A 120 -21.14 15.67 24.22
N ASP A 121 -21.66 16.42 25.19
CA ASP A 121 -21.89 15.93 26.54
C ASP A 121 -23.07 14.94 26.59
N ILE A 122 -22.81 13.71 27.02
CA ILE A 122 -23.85 12.71 27.32
C ILE A 122 -23.79 12.22 28.77
N GLY A 123 -23.05 12.92 29.63
CA GLY A 123 -22.96 12.61 31.06
C GLY A 123 -24.31 12.72 31.76
N HIS A 124 -24.54 11.87 32.76
CA HIS A 124 -25.71 11.93 33.62
C HIS A 124 -25.84 13.33 34.27
N ALA A 125 -27.05 13.71 34.69
CA ALA A 125 -27.25 14.97 35.42
C ALA A 125 -26.42 14.94 36.71
N ASP A 126 -26.63 13.89 37.50
CA ASP A 126 -25.98 13.62 38.79
C ASP A 126 -24.63 12.88 38.60
N ALA A 127 -23.93 13.11 37.48
CA ALA A 127 -22.69 12.39 37.17
C ALA A 127 -21.60 12.60 38.23
N PHE A 128 -21.54 13.78 38.86
CA PHE A 128 -20.56 14.05 39.93
C PHE A 128 -20.84 13.25 41.20
N ASP A 129 -22.10 13.04 41.55
CA ASP A 129 -22.52 12.26 42.72
C ASP A 129 -22.34 10.76 42.49
N LEU A 130 -22.57 10.30 41.25
CA LEU A 130 -22.44 8.90 40.84
C LEU A 130 -20.99 8.44 40.62
N ILE A 131 -20.08 9.34 40.23
CA ILE A 131 -18.65 9.04 40.13
C ILE A 131 -18.06 9.01 41.54
N THR A 132 -17.47 7.88 41.93
CA THR A 132 -16.82 7.71 43.26
C THR A 132 -15.31 7.98 43.26
N VAL A 133 -14.72 8.23 42.09
CA VAL A 133 -13.27 8.44 41.89
C VAL A 133 -13.03 9.92 41.60
N ASP A 134 -12.25 10.60 42.44
CA ASP A 134 -12.06 12.05 42.30
C ASP A 134 -11.24 12.43 41.06
N GLU A 135 -10.36 11.55 40.59
CA GLU A 135 -9.65 11.71 39.31
C GLU A 135 -10.61 11.74 38.11
N ASP A 136 -11.66 10.92 38.11
CA ASP A 136 -12.67 10.89 37.04
C ASP A 136 -13.59 12.12 37.10
N ARG A 137 -13.89 12.63 38.31
CA ARG A 137 -14.57 13.92 38.50
C ARG A 137 -13.73 15.08 37.94
N GLN A 138 -12.43 15.11 38.25
CA GLN A 138 -11.49 16.09 37.73
C GLN A 138 -11.32 15.97 36.22
N PHE A 139 -11.29 14.76 35.67
CA PHE A 139 -11.27 14.52 34.22
C PHE A 139 -12.54 15.09 33.55
N LEU A 140 -13.74 14.82 34.09
CA LEU A 140 -14.99 15.35 33.56
C LEU A 140 -15.04 16.89 33.61
N LEU A 141 -14.59 17.52 34.70
CA LEU A 141 -14.41 18.97 34.78
C LEU A 141 -13.43 19.47 33.70
N GLY A 142 -12.30 18.80 33.54
CA GLY A 142 -11.28 19.09 32.54
C GLY A 142 -11.78 18.95 31.10
N GLN A 143 -12.74 18.05 30.80
CA GLN A 143 -13.40 17.93 29.49
C GLN A 143 -14.51 18.98 29.28
N ARG A 144 -15.19 19.41 30.35
CA ARG A 144 -16.25 20.45 30.33
C ARG A 144 -15.73 21.89 30.29
N CYS A 145 -14.42 22.10 30.39
CA CYS A 145 -13.80 23.42 30.37
C CYS A 145 -14.12 24.21 29.08
N PRO A 146 -14.62 25.48 29.17
CA PRO A 146 -14.96 26.29 28.00
C PRO A 146 -13.79 26.57 27.05
N ASP A 147 -12.57 26.66 27.57
CA ASP A 147 -11.34 26.88 26.78
C ASP A 147 -10.90 25.63 25.98
N GLY A 148 -11.59 24.51 26.17
CA GLY A 148 -11.28 23.22 25.56
C GLY A 148 -10.73 22.19 26.56
N PRO A 149 -10.69 20.90 26.17
CA PRO A 149 -10.37 19.80 27.08
C PRO A 149 -8.91 19.85 27.57
N ARG A 150 -8.72 20.10 28.86
CA ARG A 150 -7.40 20.26 29.51
C ARG A 150 -6.74 18.94 29.92
N CYS A 151 -7.44 17.81 29.79
CA CYS A 151 -6.98 16.48 30.20
C CYS A 151 -7.12 15.45 29.06
N ILE A 152 -6.44 14.31 29.20
CA ILE A 152 -6.54 13.15 28.29
C ILE A 152 -6.61 11.84 29.08
N MET A 153 -7.37 10.86 28.58
CA MET A 153 -7.38 9.49 29.08
C MET A 153 -5.98 8.86 28.94
N GLN A 154 -5.43 8.33 30.03
CA GLN A 154 -4.18 7.57 30.01
C GLN A 154 -4.44 6.07 29.76
N GLY A 155 -3.42 5.22 29.90
CA GLY A 155 -3.57 3.78 29.73
C GLY A 155 -4.49 3.16 30.78
N VAL A 156 -5.03 1.97 30.50
CA VAL A 156 -5.91 1.24 31.44
C VAL A 156 -5.15 0.93 32.72
N ASP A 157 -5.62 1.44 33.86
CA ASP A 157 -5.14 1.02 35.17
C ASP A 157 -5.58 -0.42 35.43
N GLN A 158 -4.60 -1.33 35.35
CA GLN A 158 -4.81 -2.76 35.54
C GLN A 158 -5.27 -3.08 36.98
N SER A 159 -4.86 -2.29 37.98
CA SER A 159 -5.25 -2.48 39.38
C SER A 159 -6.72 -2.13 39.62
N LEU A 160 -7.23 -1.10 38.94
CA LEU A 160 -8.64 -0.69 39.01
C LEU A 160 -9.52 -1.68 38.21
N ALA A 161 -9.14 -2.01 36.98
CA ALA A 161 -9.86 -2.99 36.14
C ALA A 161 -9.98 -4.36 36.84
N ASP A 162 -8.94 -4.79 37.57
CA ASP A 162 -8.96 -6.03 38.35
C ASP A 162 -9.82 -5.93 39.61
N ARG A 163 -10.02 -4.73 40.16
CA ARG A 163 -10.89 -4.47 41.31
C ARG A 163 -12.37 -4.46 40.90
N GLU A 164 -12.69 -3.86 39.76
CA GLU A 164 -14.04 -3.82 39.20
C GLU A 164 -14.51 -5.19 38.71
N ARG A 165 -13.64 -5.95 38.03
CA ARG A 165 -13.92 -7.35 37.63
C ARG A 165 -14.31 -8.20 38.85
N ARG A 166 -13.52 -8.12 39.92
CA ARG A 166 -13.81 -8.78 41.22
C ARG A 166 -15.06 -8.24 41.93
N ARG A 167 -15.60 -7.07 41.56
CA ARG A 167 -16.87 -6.52 42.08
C ARG A 167 -18.06 -7.04 41.27
N LEU A 168 -17.92 -7.09 39.94
CA LEU A 168 -18.90 -7.68 39.01
C LEU A 168 -19.11 -9.18 39.28
N GLU A 169 -18.03 -9.96 39.42
CA GLU A 169 -18.08 -11.38 39.76
C GLU A 169 -18.86 -11.64 41.07
N ARG A 170 -18.61 -10.83 42.11
CA ARG A 170 -19.36 -10.88 43.38
C ARG A 170 -20.82 -10.44 43.23
N GLY A 171 -21.13 -9.52 42.34
CA GLY A 171 -22.50 -9.11 42.01
C GLY A 171 -23.29 -10.19 41.26
N VAL A 172 -22.63 -10.96 40.39
CA VAL A 172 -23.23 -12.11 39.67
C VAL A 172 -23.53 -13.24 40.64
N LEU A 173 -22.58 -13.62 41.53
CA LEU A 173 -22.83 -14.62 42.58
C LEU A 173 -24.01 -14.26 43.49
N LYS A 174 -24.21 -12.96 43.76
CA LYS A 174 -25.31 -12.48 44.60
C LYS A 174 -26.68 -12.44 43.90
N ARG A 175 -26.72 -12.59 42.57
CA ARG A 175 -27.95 -12.79 41.79
C ARG A 175 -28.26 -14.26 41.52
N SER A 176 -27.25 -15.14 41.52
CA SER A 176 -27.43 -16.59 41.37
C SER A 176 -27.80 -17.33 42.67
N SER A 177 -28.15 -16.60 43.74
CA SER A 177 -28.36 -17.14 45.09
C SER A 177 -29.72 -16.75 45.72
N SER A 178 -30.75 -16.52 44.88
CA SER A 178 -32.15 -16.33 45.32
C SER A 178 -33.03 -17.46 44.74
N PRO A 179 -33.72 -18.27 45.57
CA PRO A 179 -34.48 -19.42 45.09
C PRO A 179 -35.91 -19.08 44.64
N GLU A 180 -36.32 -19.77 43.56
CA GLU A 180 -37.65 -20.19 43.12
C GLU A 180 -38.93 -19.36 43.42
N ARG A 181 -39.69 -19.11 42.35
CA ARG A 181 -41.14 -19.40 42.33
C ARG A 181 -41.61 -19.80 40.93
N ALA A 182 -42.37 -20.88 40.83
CA ALA A 182 -42.78 -21.52 39.57
C ALA A 182 -44.22 -21.19 39.14
N THR A 183 -44.52 -21.33 37.83
CA THR A 183 -45.77 -21.83 37.20
C THR A 183 -45.53 -21.90 35.68
N THR A 184 -45.40 -23.07 35.03
CA THR A 184 -46.46 -24.00 34.53
C THR A 184 -47.31 -23.46 33.38
N ALA A 185 -47.09 -23.97 32.15
CA ALA A 185 -48.15 -24.25 31.15
C ALA A 185 -47.59 -25.05 29.95
N THR A 186 -48.28 -26.14 29.59
CA THR A 186 -47.94 -27.09 28.50
C THR A 186 -48.67 -26.74 27.20
N ARG A 187 -48.10 -27.03 26.02
CA ARG A 187 -48.81 -27.74 24.92
C ARG A 187 -47.90 -28.10 23.73
N SER A 188 -48.04 -29.35 23.29
CA SER A 188 -47.40 -29.93 22.10
C SER A 188 -48.30 -29.77 20.87
N SER A 189 -47.70 -29.68 19.68
CA SER A 189 -48.30 -30.21 18.45
C SER A 189 -47.25 -30.45 17.37
N SER A 190 -47.30 -31.64 16.78
CA SER A 190 -46.43 -32.17 15.73
C SER A 190 -46.69 -31.59 14.33
N GLY A 191 -45.69 -31.69 13.44
CA GLY A 191 -45.84 -31.43 12.01
C GLY A 191 -44.55 -31.72 11.24
N LEU A 192 -44.46 -32.92 10.65
CA LEU A 192 -43.38 -33.30 9.71
C LEU A 192 -43.75 -32.86 8.29
N GLY A 193 -42.76 -32.44 7.50
CA GLY A 193 -42.89 -32.16 6.08
C GLY A 193 -41.51 -31.90 5.47
N ALA A 194 -41.00 -32.83 4.68
CA ALA A 194 -39.68 -32.75 4.05
C ALA A 194 -39.73 -32.08 2.67
N GLY A 195 -38.61 -31.52 2.25
CA GLY A 195 -38.39 -30.93 0.94
C GLY A 195 -36.96 -30.41 0.82
N ASP A 196 -36.08 -31.18 0.19
CA ASP A 196 -34.69 -30.82 -0.03
C ASP A 196 -34.55 -29.71 -1.08
N GLU A 197 -33.68 -28.72 -0.82
CA GLU A 197 -32.86 -28.07 -1.84
C GLU A 197 -31.64 -27.40 -1.18
N GLU A 198 -30.44 -27.60 -1.74
CA GLU A 198 -29.17 -27.22 -1.10
C GLU A 198 -28.88 -25.70 -1.17
N GLU A 199 -29.19 -24.95 -0.10
CA GLU A 199 -28.56 -23.64 0.12
C GLU A 199 -27.28 -23.78 0.97
N ASN A 200 -26.15 -23.36 0.38
CA ASN A 200 -24.86 -23.25 1.06
C ASN A 200 -24.82 -22.00 1.97
N GLY A 201 -25.54 -22.06 3.08
CA GLY A 201 -25.54 -21.09 4.17
C GLY A 201 -25.26 -21.81 5.48
N GLY A 202 -24.17 -21.43 6.17
CA GLY A 202 -23.76 -22.12 7.39
C GLY A 202 -24.63 -21.80 8.60
N ASP A 203 -24.60 -22.69 9.59
CA ASP A 203 -24.76 -22.26 10.99
C ASP A 203 -23.91 -23.11 11.96
N ASP A 204 -23.93 -22.65 13.19
CA ASP A 204 -23.37 -23.14 14.45
C ASP A 204 -23.26 -24.66 14.65
N GLY A 205 -22.30 -25.00 15.52
CA GLY A 205 -22.09 -26.34 16.04
C GLY A 205 -21.14 -26.31 17.24
N ARG A 206 -21.68 -25.91 18.40
CA ARG A 206 -21.13 -26.40 19.67
C ARG A 206 -21.56 -27.86 19.78
N ASP A 207 -20.60 -28.77 19.96
CA ASP A 207 -20.70 -30.10 20.57
C ASP A 207 -19.50 -30.94 20.09
N ALA A 208 -19.00 -31.92 20.82
CA ALA A 208 -18.95 -32.08 22.28
C ALA A 208 -17.63 -32.82 22.55
N ASP A 209 -16.99 -32.63 23.71
CA ASP A 209 -15.81 -33.42 24.04
C ASP A 209 -16.22 -34.89 24.19
N PHE A 210 -15.75 -35.74 23.28
CA PHE A 210 -15.96 -37.18 23.35
C PHE A 210 -15.21 -37.75 24.56
N VAL A 211 -15.94 -37.94 25.67
CA VAL A 211 -15.46 -38.67 26.84
C VAL A 211 -15.63 -40.17 26.55
N PRO A 212 -14.54 -40.97 26.48
CA PRO A 212 -14.67 -42.41 26.34
C PRO A 212 -15.29 -42.99 27.62
N SER A 213 -16.45 -43.65 27.50
CA SER A 213 -17.09 -44.31 28.63
C SER A 213 -16.20 -45.45 29.14
N ALA A 214 -15.95 -45.49 30.45
CA ALA A 214 -15.17 -46.55 31.07
C ALA A 214 -16.01 -47.85 31.16
N GLY A 215 -15.69 -48.83 30.32
CA GLY A 215 -16.40 -50.11 30.21
C GLY A 215 -15.47 -51.32 30.33
N ILE A 216 -15.33 -51.81 31.56
CA ILE A 216 -15.05 -53.19 32.01
C ILE A 216 -14.02 -54.04 31.21
N SER A 217 -12.93 -54.35 31.92
CA SER A 217 -11.93 -55.40 31.70
C SER A 217 -12.34 -56.63 30.85
N ALA A 218 -11.51 -56.92 29.84
CA ALA A 218 -11.14 -58.28 29.46
C ALA A 218 -9.61 -58.36 29.29
N GLN A 219 -8.97 -59.34 29.93
CA GLN A 219 -7.52 -59.54 29.85
C GLN A 219 -7.14 -60.15 28.50
N SER A 220 -6.12 -59.59 27.83
CA SER A 220 -5.40 -60.29 26.77
C SER A 220 -3.93 -59.86 26.76
N ALA A 221 -3.07 -60.78 26.33
CA ALA A 221 -1.66 -60.81 26.72
C ALA A 221 -0.80 -59.65 26.19
N CYS A 222 0.30 -59.41 26.91
CA CYS A 222 1.33 -58.44 26.55
C CYS A 222 1.93 -58.75 25.17
N SER A 223 1.53 -57.97 24.16
CA SER A 223 2.26 -57.83 22.90
C SER A 223 3.15 -56.58 22.99
N PRO A 224 4.40 -56.62 22.49
CA PRO A 224 5.28 -55.47 22.55
C PRO A 224 4.65 -54.32 21.77
N LYS A 225 4.45 -53.16 22.42
CA LYS A 225 3.90 -51.95 21.80
C LYS A 225 4.79 -51.51 20.63
N ARG A 226 4.47 -51.99 19.43
CA ARG A 226 5.14 -51.66 18.17
C ARG A 226 5.17 -50.14 18.07
N ARG A 227 6.37 -49.56 18.13
CA ARG A 227 6.61 -48.12 18.27
C ARG A 227 5.93 -47.40 17.09
N ARG A 228 4.72 -46.85 17.30
CA ARG A 228 3.98 -46.14 16.25
C ARG A 228 4.84 -44.97 15.79
N THR A 229 5.28 -44.99 14.53
CA THR A 229 6.05 -43.89 13.94
C THR A 229 5.19 -42.62 13.96
N PRO A 230 5.72 -41.47 14.42
CA PRO A 230 4.93 -40.26 14.52
C PRO A 230 4.63 -39.72 13.11
N ILE A 231 3.38 -39.85 12.66
CA ILE A 231 2.91 -39.40 11.34
C ILE A 231 3.24 -37.92 11.09
N MET A 232 3.14 -37.09 12.13
CA MET A 232 3.57 -35.68 12.10
C MET A 232 5.06 -35.51 12.46
N THR A 233 5.94 -35.84 11.52
CA THR A 233 7.37 -35.49 11.59
C THR A 233 7.62 -34.03 11.19
N PRO A 234 8.79 -33.42 11.51
CA PRO A 234 9.17 -32.10 11.01
C PRO A 234 9.20 -32.02 9.47
N ALA A 235 9.62 -33.10 8.80
CA ALA A 235 9.64 -33.17 7.34
C ALA A 235 8.21 -33.15 6.75
N VAL A 236 7.27 -33.89 7.35
CA VAL A 236 5.85 -33.87 6.96
C VAL A 236 5.24 -32.49 7.21
N ALA A 237 5.49 -31.88 8.38
CA ALA A 237 5.03 -30.51 8.65
C ALA A 237 5.56 -29.49 7.63
N ALA A 238 6.84 -29.56 7.28
CA ALA A 238 7.44 -28.71 6.27
C ALA A 238 6.88 -28.96 4.86
N ALA A 239 6.61 -30.21 4.49
CA ALA A 239 5.98 -30.55 3.20
C ALA A 239 4.56 -29.97 3.09
N LEU A 240 3.72 -30.14 4.12
CA LEU A 240 2.37 -29.55 4.20
C LEU A 240 2.39 -28.01 4.12
N ASP A 241 3.41 -27.37 4.68
CA ASP A 241 3.58 -25.91 4.63
C ASP A 241 3.99 -25.41 3.24
N ARG A 242 5.00 -26.04 2.61
CA ARG A 242 5.45 -25.69 1.24
C ARG A 242 4.34 -25.86 0.20
N THR A 243 3.55 -26.92 0.33
CA THR A 243 2.41 -27.25 -0.54
C THR A 243 1.13 -26.47 -0.21
N ARG A 244 1.14 -25.65 0.84
CA ARG A 244 0.00 -24.83 1.31
C ARG A 244 -1.24 -25.64 1.69
N ILE A 245 -1.06 -26.90 2.08
CA ILE A 245 -2.15 -27.81 2.45
C ILE A 245 -2.76 -27.36 3.79
N SER A 246 -4.09 -27.30 3.85
CA SER A 246 -4.83 -26.89 5.05
C SER A 246 -4.78 -27.96 6.15
N ASP A 247 -4.97 -27.58 7.42
CA ASP A 247 -5.04 -28.57 8.53
C ASP A 247 -6.16 -29.60 8.33
N ARG A 248 -7.27 -29.25 7.64
CA ARG A 248 -8.35 -30.20 7.31
C ARG A 248 -7.92 -31.14 6.19
N THR A 249 -7.39 -30.59 5.10
CA THR A 249 -6.91 -31.36 3.93
C THR A 249 -5.80 -32.33 4.33
N ALA A 250 -4.90 -31.94 5.24
CA ALA A 250 -3.87 -32.81 5.79
C ALA A 250 -4.46 -34.01 6.54
N VAL A 251 -5.52 -33.81 7.34
CA VAL A 251 -6.23 -34.91 8.02
C VAL A 251 -6.81 -35.88 7.00
N HIS A 252 -7.53 -35.39 5.97
CA HIS A 252 -8.07 -36.26 4.91
C HIS A 252 -6.99 -37.06 4.18
N LEU A 253 -5.83 -36.46 3.90
CA LEU A 253 -4.68 -37.16 3.31
C LEU A 253 -4.14 -38.25 4.24
N PHE A 254 -4.00 -37.98 5.54
CA PHE A 254 -3.57 -39.01 6.50
C PHE A 254 -4.61 -40.13 6.64
N THR A 255 -5.91 -39.84 6.58
CA THR A 255 -6.96 -40.88 6.58
C THR A 255 -6.91 -41.75 5.33
N ALA A 256 -6.69 -41.16 4.15
CA ALA A 256 -6.56 -41.92 2.91
C ALA A 256 -5.32 -42.84 2.88
N VAL A 257 -4.22 -42.44 3.55
CA VAL A 257 -2.95 -43.19 3.54
C VAL A 257 -2.79 -44.16 4.72
N HIS A 258 -3.37 -43.86 5.88
CA HIS A 258 -3.16 -44.62 7.13
C HIS A 258 -4.44 -45.18 7.76
N GLY A 259 -5.61 -44.92 7.18
CA GLY A 259 -6.91 -45.30 7.76
C GLY A 259 -7.33 -44.40 8.94
N THR A 260 -8.57 -44.58 9.39
CA THR A 260 -9.17 -43.80 10.49
C THR A 260 -8.38 -43.92 11.79
N ASP A 261 -8.02 -45.14 12.17
CA ASP A 261 -7.54 -45.50 13.52
C ASP A 261 -6.10 -45.04 13.81
N ALA A 262 -5.40 -44.58 12.78
CA ALA A 262 -4.09 -43.97 12.86
C ALA A 262 -4.10 -42.46 12.51
N THR A 263 -5.22 -41.90 12.06
CA THR A 263 -5.29 -40.49 11.64
C THR A 263 -5.08 -39.54 12.83
N PRO A 264 -4.13 -38.59 12.77
CA PRO A 264 -4.00 -37.56 13.79
C PRO A 264 -5.16 -36.55 13.70
N ALA A 265 -5.79 -36.23 14.83
CA ALA A 265 -6.81 -35.18 14.89
C ALA A 265 -6.31 -33.84 14.34
N ARG A 266 -7.20 -33.02 13.76
CA ARG A 266 -6.88 -31.69 13.20
C ARG A 266 -6.14 -30.79 14.19
N SER A 267 -6.50 -30.85 15.47
CA SER A 267 -5.85 -30.13 16.56
C SER A 267 -4.39 -30.57 16.75
N THR A 268 -4.12 -31.88 16.66
CA THR A 268 -2.77 -32.47 16.70
C THR A 268 -1.93 -32.01 15.50
N VAL A 269 -2.46 -32.10 14.27
CA VAL A 269 -1.78 -31.60 13.06
C VAL A 269 -1.41 -30.11 13.22
N ARG A 270 -2.35 -29.28 13.67
CA ARG A 270 -2.14 -27.84 13.92
C ARG A 270 -1.07 -27.58 15.00
N ARG A 271 -1.09 -28.32 16.11
CA ARG A 271 -0.09 -28.20 17.20
C ARG A 271 1.31 -28.59 16.71
N HIS A 272 1.46 -29.71 16.01
CA HIS A 272 2.73 -30.15 15.45
C HIS A 272 3.28 -29.16 14.41
N ARG A 273 2.44 -28.66 13.49
CA ARG A 273 2.86 -27.62 12.52
C ARG A 273 3.33 -26.34 13.23
N ARG A 274 2.62 -25.89 14.27
CA ARG A 274 3.04 -24.72 15.06
C ARG A 274 4.42 -24.95 15.72
N SER A 275 4.60 -26.06 16.44
CA SER A 275 5.85 -26.37 17.11
C SER A 275 7.02 -26.52 16.13
N ALA A 276 6.80 -27.15 14.96
CA ALA A 276 7.80 -27.25 13.90
C ALA A 276 8.22 -25.87 13.36
N ARG A 277 7.27 -24.95 13.15
CA ARG A 277 7.57 -23.56 12.73
C ARG A 277 8.30 -22.78 13.81
N GLU A 278 7.92 -22.91 15.07
CA GLU A 278 8.60 -22.25 16.21
C GLU A 278 10.05 -22.74 16.36
N LYS A 279 10.29 -24.06 16.21
CA LYS A 279 11.63 -24.64 16.21
C LYS A 279 12.45 -24.13 15.01
N MET A 280 11.90 -24.22 13.80
CA MET A 280 12.54 -23.73 12.57
C MET A 280 12.88 -22.23 12.64
N ALA A 281 12.01 -21.41 13.21
CA ALA A 281 12.26 -19.97 13.40
C ALA A 281 13.41 -19.71 14.38
N LYS A 282 13.53 -20.49 15.47
CA LYS A 282 14.65 -20.41 16.41
C LYS A 282 15.96 -20.85 15.77
N GLU A 283 15.96 -21.95 15.01
CA GLU A 283 17.12 -22.45 14.27
C GLU A 283 17.60 -21.40 13.25
N ILE A 284 16.69 -20.87 12.43
CA ILE A 284 16.94 -19.78 11.49
C ILE A 284 17.54 -18.54 12.15
N LYS A 285 17.06 -18.18 13.35
CA LYS A 285 17.55 -17.00 14.08
C LYS A 285 18.94 -17.26 14.64
N ALA A 286 19.17 -18.44 15.23
CA ALA A 286 20.48 -18.84 15.74
C ALA A 286 21.54 -18.93 14.63
N GLU A 287 21.21 -19.55 13.50
CA GLU A 287 22.06 -19.62 12.30
C GLU A 287 22.47 -18.22 11.82
N MET A 288 21.52 -17.27 11.77
CA MET A 288 21.82 -15.89 11.39
C MET A 288 22.57 -15.13 12.48
N THR A 289 22.37 -15.43 13.77
CA THR A 289 23.07 -14.78 14.89
C THR A 289 24.53 -15.22 14.99
N VAL A 290 24.81 -16.51 14.77
CA VAL A 290 26.19 -17.05 14.71
C VAL A 290 26.93 -16.53 13.48
N ASN A 291 26.23 -16.39 12.36
CA ASN A 291 26.78 -15.90 11.10
C ASN A 291 26.42 -14.42 10.82
N VAL A 292 26.18 -13.56 11.82
CA VAL A 292 25.99 -12.11 11.55
C VAL A 292 27.29 -11.61 10.97
N PRO A 293 27.36 -11.29 9.67
CA PRO A 293 28.62 -10.89 9.12
C PRO A 293 28.85 -9.44 9.54
N ALA A 294 30.12 -9.02 9.58
CA ALA A 294 30.49 -7.61 9.62
C ALA A 294 30.16 -6.87 8.29
N VAL A 295 29.12 -7.31 7.57
CA VAL A 295 28.63 -6.70 6.33
C VAL A 295 27.64 -5.59 6.66
N PRO A 296 27.69 -4.47 5.92
CA PRO A 296 26.65 -3.47 5.98
C PRO A 296 25.31 -4.02 5.46
N LEU A 297 24.24 -3.79 6.23
CA LEU A 297 22.87 -4.19 5.87
C LEU A 297 22.00 -2.99 5.48
N ILE A 298 21.08 -3.22 4.56
CA ILE A 298 19.95 -2.33 4.23
C ILE A 298 18.68 -2.96 4.79
N ILE A 299 17.88 -2.22 5.56
CA ILE A 299 16.57 -2.66 6.02
C ILE A 299 15.46 -2.16 5.09
N HIS A 300 14.54 -3.04 4.68
CA HIS A 300 13.48 -2.74 3.72
C HIS A 300 12.11 -3.06 4.33
N TRP A 301 11.11 -2.26 3.99
CA TRP A 301 9.72 -2.52 4.36
C TRP A 301 8.73 -2.06 3.28
N ASP A 302 7.63 -2.80 3.12
CA ASP A 302 6.51 -2.41 2.26
C ASP A 302 5.19 -2.88 2.89
N GLY A 303 4.31 -1.94 3.21
CA GLY A 303 3.06 -2.21 3.93
C GLY A 303 1.98 -2.78 3.01
N LYS A 304 1.17 -3.72 3.51
CA LYS A 304 0.07 -4.31 2.77
C LYS A 304 -1.15 -4.58 3.64
N LEU A 305 -2.30 -4.09 3.16
CA LEU A 305 -3.61 -4.47 3.68
C LEU A 305 -3.93 -5.91 3.28
N VAL A 306 -4.23 -6.74 4.29
CA VAL A 306 -4.60 -8.16 4.15
C VAL A 306 -5.86 -8.40 4.99
N GLU A 307 -6.74 -9.28 4.53
CA GLU A 307 -7.88 -9.72 5.34
C GLU A 307 -7.39 -10.41 6.63
N GLY A 308 -7.94 -10.00 7.76
CA GLY A 308 -7.64 -10.56 9.07
C GLY A 308 -8.25 -11.94 9.26
N MET A 309 -8.03 -12.54 10.44
CA MET A 309 -8.74 -13.76 10.80
C MET A 309 -10.23 -13.46 11.03
N ALA A 310 -11.09 -14.49 10.99
CA ALA A 310 -12.55 -14.34 11.01
C ALA A 310 -13.05 -13.26 12.01
N GLY A 311 -13.70 -12.22 11.49
CA GLY A 311 -14.22 -11.08 12.26
C GLY A 311 -13.27 -9.89 12.45
N GLU A 312 -11.96 -10.02 12.21
CA GLU A 312 -10.97 -8.94 12.45
C GLU A 312 -10.96 -7.80 11.41
N GLY A 313 -11.73 -7.92 10.32
CA GLY A 313 -11.73 -6.94 9.23
C GLY A 313 -10.44 -6.94 8.40
N ILE A 314 -10.08 -5.79 7.81
CA ILE A 314 -8.83 -5.63 7.06
C ILE A 314 -7.72 -5.18 8.04
N ALA A 315 -6.58 -5.86 8.01
CA ALA A 315 -5.43 -5.56 8.85
C ALA A 315 -4.21 -5.15 8.03
N GLU A 316 -3.47 -4.16 8.52
CA GLU A 316 -2.15 -3.81 7.99
C GLU A 316 -1.14 -4.91 8.37
N ARG A 317 -0.38 -5.41 7.39
CA ARG A 317 0.78 -6.27 7.59
C ARG A 317 2.00 -5.62 6.97
N LEU A 318 3.08 -5.54 7.74
CA LEU A 318 4.33 -4.92 7.32
C LEU A 318 5.45 -5.97 7.23
N PRO A 319 5.66 -6.63 6.08
CA PRO A 319 6.91 -7.33 5.80
C PRO A 319 8.13 -6.42 6.05
N ILE A 320 9.06 -6.88 6.90
CA ILE A 320 10.33 -6.23 7.20
C ILE A 320 11.44 -7.24 6.87
N LEU A 321 12.40 -6.84 6.04
CA LEU A 321 13.52 -7.68 5.62
C LEU A 321 14.83 -6.89 5.64
N VAL A 322 15.95 -7.59 5.70
CA VAL A 322 17.29 -7.03 5.49
C VAL A 322 17.95 -7.65 4.26
N SER A 323 18.81 -6.89 3.61
CA SER A 323 19.74 -7.41 2.59
C SER A 323 21.12 -6.80 2.73
N GLY A 324 22.14 -7.55 2.33
CA GLY A 324 23.54 -7.12 2.26
C GLY A 324 24.33 -8.12 1.41
N ASP A 325 25.65 -8.07 1.49
CA ASP A 325 26.50 -9.05 0.81
C ASP A 325 26.16 -10.48 1.26
N GLY A 326 25.88 -11.37 0.30
CA GLY A 326 25.37 -12.73 0.51
C GLY A 326 24.03 -12.88 1.24
N ILE A 327 23.44 -11.81 1.79
CA ILE A 327 22.31 -11.87 2.73
C ILE A 327 21.02 -11.32 2.11
N GLN A 328 19.95 -12.10 2.23
CA GLN A 328 18.57 -11.63 2.11
C GLN A 328 17.69 -12.37 3.13
N LYS A 329 17.12 -11.64 4.11
CA LYS A 329 16.32 -12.26 5.18
C LYS A 329 15.06 -11.47 5.52
N LEU A 330 13.91 -12.15 5.50
CA LEU A 330 12.68 -11.67 6.13
C LEU A 330 12.81 -11.79 7.66
N LEU A 331 12.79 -10.67 8.37
CA LEU A 331 12.89 -10.61 9.83
C LEU A 331 11.52 -10.84 10.49
N MET A 332 10.49 -10.15 10.00
CA MET A 332 9.16 -10.18 10.61
C MET A 332 8.05 -9.74 9.63
N VAL A 333 6.79 -10.07 9.95
CA VAL A 333 5.59 -9.53 9.27
C VAL A 333 4.54 -9.08 10.31
N PRO A 334 4.84 -8.06 11.15
CA PRO A 334 3.93 -7.59 12.20
C PRO A 334 2.55 -7.16 11.69
N LYS A 335 1.54 -7.37 12.52
CA LYS A 335 0.20 -6.74 12.41
C LYS A 335 0.28 -5.35 13.00
N LEU A 336 0.03 -4.32 12.20
CA LEU A 336 -0.05 -2.94 12.68
C LEU A 336 -1.50 -2.52 12.88
N ALA A 337 -1.75 -1.68 13.88
CA ALA A 337 -3.06 -1.05 14.08
C ALA A 337 -3.37 -0.02 12.99
N ALA A 338 -2.35 0.63 12.43
CA ALA A 338 -2.43 1.52 11.27
C ALA A 338 -1.06 1.64 10.57
N GLY A 339 -1.05 1.87 9.25
CA GLY A 339 0.16 2.14 8.46
C GLY A 339 0.75 3.55 8.63
N THR A 340 0.71 4.10 9.85
CA THR A 340 1.30 5.41 10.19
C THR A 340 2.81 5.31 10.33
N GLY A 341 3.56 6.33 9.93
CA GLY A 341 5.03 6.31 10.01
C GLY A 341 5.61 6.06 11.39
N VAL A 342 4.95 6.52 12.46
CA VAL A 342 5.30 6.20 13.86
C VAL A 342 5.33 4.68 14.09
N LEU A 343 4.19 4.01 13.87
CA LEU A 343 4.05 2.56 14.10
C LEU A 343 4.92 1.74 13.15
N THR A 344 5.04 2.15 11.89
CA THR A 344 5.94 1.54 10.91
C THR A 344 7.39 1.65 11.36
N GLY A 345 7.85 2.84 11.77
CA GLY A 345 9.23 3.06 12.19
C GLY A 345 9.61 2.31 13.47
N GLN A 346 8.69 2.29 14.46
CA GLN A 346 8.84 1.51 15.68
C GLN A 346 8.94 0.01 15.36
N ALA A 347 8.03 -0.54 14.55
CA ALA A 347 8.05 -1.95 14.17
C ALA A 347 9.30 -2.37 13.37
N VAL A 348 9.82 -1.50 12.51
CA VAL A 348 11.08 -1.72 11.78
C VAL A 348 12.28 -1.74 12.75
N TYR A 349 12.32 -0.82 13.72
CA TYR A 349 13.36 -0.82 14.75
C TYR A 349 13.27 -2.04 15.67
N ASP A 350 12.08 -2.42 16.13
CA ASP A 350 11.88 -3.58 16.99
C ASP A 350 12.26 -4.88 16.29
N ALA A 351 11.96 -5.03 14.99
CA ALA A 351 12.40 -6.17 14.21
C ALA A 351 13.94 -6.22 14.05
N ALA A 352 14.60 -5.08 13.82
CA ALA A 352 16.06 -5.01 13.79
C ALA A 352 16.69 -5.36 15.14
N LYS A 353 16.11 -4.86 16.23
CA LYS A 353 16.56 -5.08 17.62
C LYS A 353 16.33 -6.51 18.08
N GLU A 354 15.21 -7.13 17.73
CA GLU A 354 14.94 -8.52 18.08
C GLU A 354 16.00 -9.47 17.47
N TRP A 355 16.54 -9.14 16.30
CA TRP A 355 17.55 -9.93 15.59
C TRP A 355 18.99 -9.49 15.86
N ASP A 356 19.21 -8.50 16.73
CA ASP A 356 20.52 -7.92 17.05
C ASP A 356 21.28 -7.35 15.84
N LEU A 357 20.54 -6.77 14.88
CA LEU A 357 21.09 -6.22 13.63
C LEU A 357 21.17 -4.68 13.61
N VAL A 358 20.84 -4.02 14.72
CA VAL A 358 20.69 -2.56 14.79
C VAL A 358 21.94 -1.83 14.32
N ASP A 359 23.12 -2.36 14.65
CA ASP A 359 24.43 -1.75 14.35
C ASP A 359 24.96 -2.10 12.94
N ASN A 360 24.48 -3.17 12.31
CA ASN A 360 24.79 -3.52 10.92
C ASN A 360 24.03 -2.65 9.89
N ILE A 361 22.88 -2.07 10.26
CA ILE A 361 22.01 -1.33 9.32
C ILE A 361 22.61 0.03 8.93
N ILE A 362 23.21 0.14 7.74
CA ILE A 362 23.74 1.42 7.22
C ILE A 362 22.72 2.22 6.40
N GLY A 363 21.60 1.60 6.02
CA GLY A 363 20.63 2.22 5.14
C GLY A 363 19.25 1.58 5.21
N MET A 364 18.29 2.27 4.60
CA MET A 364 16.89 1.90 4.57
C MET A 364 16.31 2.02 3.17
N CYS A 365 15.45 1.07 2.79
CA CYS A 365 14.78 1.03 1.49
C CYS A 365 13.26 0.99 1.66
N PHE A 366 12.55 1.91 1.00
CA PHE A 366 11.13 2.15 1.26
C PHE A 366 10.40 2.82 0.09
N ASN A 367 9.09 2.61 -0.01
CA ASN A 367 8.25 3.32 -0.99
C ASN A 367 8.10 4.81 -0.61
N THR A 368 7.97 5.71 -1.59
CA THR A 368 8.00 7.18 -1.37
C THR A 368 6.67 7.75 -0.87
N THR A 369 5.89 6.97 -0.13
CA THR A 369 4.64 7.43 0.49
C THR A 369 4.90 8.40 1.64
N VAL A 370 3.90 9.22 1.98
CA VAL A 370 4.00 10.23 3.06
C VAL A 370 4.17 9.60 4.44
N SER A 371 3.65 8.39 4.66
CA SER A 371 3.86 7.62 5.90
C SER A 371 5.32 7.20 6.10
N ASN A 372 6.09 7.00 5.03
CA ASN A 372 7.53 6.74 5.13
C ASN A 372 8.34 8.05 5.15
N THR A 373 8.06 8.95 4.21
CA THR A 373 8.85 10.17 3.91
C THR A 373 8.45 11.42 4.70
N GLY A 374 7.48 11.34 5.62
CA GLY A 374 6.98 12.50 6.37
C GLY A 374 8.07 13.19 7.20
N LEU A 375 8.24 14.50 7.00
CA LEU A 375 9.28 15.34 7.65
C LEU A 375 9.36 15.26 9.19
N LYS A 376 8.25 14.94 9.86
CA LYS A 376 8.17 14.84 11.33
C LYS A 376 7.81 13.44 11.79
N GLU A 377 6.79 12.86 11.15
CA GLU A 377 6.15 11.60 11.54
C GLU A 377 6.32 10.46 10.51
N GLY A 378 7.28 10.58 9.60
CA GLY A 378 7.62 9.53 8.65
C GLY A 378 8.42 8.40 9.31
N ALA A 379 8.23 7.16 8.84
CA ALA A 379 8.95 5.99 9.35
C ALA A 379 10.48 6.19 9.34
N CYS A 380 11.03 6.79 8.28
CA CYS A 380 12.48 7.06 8.16
C CYS A 380 13.00 7.95 9.30
N VAL A 381 12.22 8.95 9.70
CA VAL A 381 12.56 9.89 10.78
C VAL A 381 12.57 9.16 12.13
N HIS A 382 11.58 8.29 12.37
CA HIS A 382 11.51 7.52 13.62
C HIS A 382 12.61 6.46 13.70
N ILE A 383 12.89 5.71 12.61
CA ILE A 383 14.00 4.75 12.56
C ILE A 383 15.33 5.44 12.91
N MET A 384 15.66 6.58 12.28
CA MET A 384 16.90 7.31 12.61
C MET A 384 16.94 7.81 14.07
N LYS A 385 15.81 8.21 14.66
CA LYS A 385 15.74 8.58 16.10
C LYS A 385 16.05 7.38 17.00
N HIS A 386 15.53 6.19 16.69
CA HIS A 386 15.76 4.99 17.50
C HIS A 386 17.18 4.43 17.35
N VAL A 387 17.72 4.40 16.12
CA VAL A 387 19.08 3.92 15.82
C VAL A 387 20.15 4.98 16.17
N LYS A 388 19.76 6.25 16.39
CA LYS A 388 20.63 7.38 16.79
C LYS A 388 21.78 7.69 15.83
N ARG A 389 21.67 7.30 14.56
CA ARG A 389 22.64 7.61 13.50
C ARG A 389 21.97 7.94 12.17
N ASN A 390 22.71 8.60 11.30
CA ASN A 390 22.27 8.83 9.93
C ASN A 390 22.34 7.53 9.13
N LEU A 391 21.32 7.28 8.31
CA LEU A 391 21.21 6.11 7.44
C LEU A 391 21.05 6.55 5.98
N LEU A 392 21.57 5.77 5.04
CA LEU A 392 21.33 5.98 3.61
C LEU A 392 19.84 5.76 3.27
N HIS A 393 19.28 6.65 2.45
CA HIS A 393 17.85 6.65 2.11
C HIS A 393 17.63 6.15 0.67
N PHE A 394 17.37 4.86 0.50
CA PHE A 394 17.05 4.25 -0.78
C PHE A 394 15.54 4.34 -1.05
N ALA A 395 15.12 5.34 -1.82
CA ALA A 395 13.75 5.35 -2.33
C ALA A 395 13.55 4.19 -3.32
N CYS A 396 12.44 3.47 -3.19
CA CYS A 396 12.11 2.38 -4.11
C CYS A 396 11.85 2.92 -5.54
N ARG A 397 12.84 2.75 -6.43
CA ARG A 397 12.77 3.17 -7.84
C ARG A 397 11.58 2.56 -8.59
N HIS A 398 11.27 1.28 -8.34
CA HIS A 398 10.06 0.64 -8.85
C HIS A 398 8.77 1.41 -8.48
N HIS A 399 8.64 1.91 -7.25
CA HIS A 399 7.48 2.71 -6.86
C HIS A 399 7.42 4.06 -7.60
N VAL A 400 8.57 4.71 -7.80
CA VAL A 400 8.65 5.96 -8.59
C VAL A 400 8.23 5.69 -10.04
N LEU A 401 8.72 4.61 -10.65
CA LEU A 401 8.40 4.22 -12.02
C LEU A 401 6.91 3.83 -12.20
N GLU A 402 6.30 3.17 -11.22
CA GLU A 402 4.84 2.94 -11.18
C GLU A 402 4.05 4.27 -11.31
N LEU A 403 4.51 5.33 -10.63
CA LEU A 403 3.89 6.65 -10.72
C LEU A 403 4.15 7.31 -12.08
N VAL A 404 5.35 7.14 -12.66
CA VAL A 404 5.73 7.67 -13.98
C VAL A 404 4.85 7.05 -15.09
N VAL A 405 4.76 5.72 -15.16
CA VAL A 405 3.87 5.05 -16.13
C VAL A 405 2.40 5.29 -15.83
N GLY A 406 2.04 5.48 -14.56
CA GLY A 406 0.70 5.90 -14.15
C GLY A 406 0.31 7.26 -14.70
N ALA A 407 1.25 8.21 -14.80
CA ALA A 407 1.02 9.52 -15.41
C ALA A 407 0.82 9.41 -16.93
N ALA A 408 1.71 8.70 -17.63
CA ALA A 408 1.57 8.43 -19.06
C ALA A 408 0.22 7.76 -19.40
N PHE A 409 -0.16 6.71 -18.65
CA PHE A 409 -1.46 6.04 -18.81
C PHE A 409 -2.65 7.01 -18.64
N THR A 410 -2.56 7.92 -17.67
CA THR A 410 -3.61 8.91 -17.38
C THR A 410 -3.71 9.98 -18.46
N VAL A 411 -2.61 10.30 -19.16
CA VAL A 411 -2.64 11.19 -20.33
C VAL A 411 -3.35 10.53 -21.51
N CYS A 412 -3.04 9.27 -21.81
CA CYS A 412 -3.63 8.56 -22.95
C CYS A 412 -5.09 8.14 -22.74
N PHE A 413 -5.48 7.75 -21.51
CA PHE A 413 -6.79 7.13 -21.26
C PHE A 413 -7.65 7.84 -20.23
N GLY A 414 -7.20 9.00 -19.73
CA GLY A 414 -7.89 9.77 -18.70
C GLY A 414 -7.84 9.14 -17.30
N PRO A 415 -8.36 9.84 -16.29
CA PRO A 415 -8.50 9.31 -14.94
C PRO A 415 -9.65 8.29 -14.87
N SER A 416 -9.39 7.09 -14.35
CA SER A 416 -10.47 6.17 -13.96
C SER A 416 -11.07 6.57 -12.61
N SER A 417 -12.39 6.49 -12.49
CA SER A 417 -13.16 6.65 -11.24
C SER A 417 -13.47 5.30 -10.56
N GLY A 418 -13.32 4.17 -11.26
CA GLY A 418 -13.66 2.85 -10.76
C GLY A 418 -12.49 2.06 -10.14
N PRO A 419 -12.78 0.95 -9.43
CA PRO A 419 -11.77 0.00 -8.94
C PRO A 419 -11.17 -0.86 -10.07
N GLU A 420 -11.85 -0.96 -11.21
CA GLU A 420 -11.46 -1.73 -12.38
C GLU A 420 -11.25 -0.82 -13.59
N ILE A 421 -10.33 -1.21 -14.48
CA ILE A 421 -10.12 -0.53 -15.76
C ILE A 421 -11.07 -1.17 -16.79
N GLN A 422 -12.10 -0.43 -17.22
CA GLN A 422 -13.20 -1.00 -18.01
C GLN A 422 -12.76 -1.60 -19.36
N ARG A 423 -11.75 -1.02 -20.02
CA ARG A 423 -11.20 -1.61 -21.26
C ARG A 423 -10.56 -2.97 -21.01
N PHE A 424 -9.89 -3.16 -19.87
CA PHE A 424 -9.27 -4.43 -19.51
C PHE A 424 -10.34 -5.48 -19.20
N LYS A 425 -11.43 -5.07 -18.54
CA LYS A 425 -12.63 -5.90 -18.35
C LYS A 425 -13.26 -6.32 -19.68
N ARG A 426 -13.39 -5.40 -20.65
CA ARG A 426 -13.85 -5.70 -22.03
C ARG A 426 -12.93 -6.70 -22.72
N PHE A 427 -11.61 -6.52 -22.59
CA PHE A 427 -10.60 -7.42 -23.16
C PHE A 427 -10.62 -8.82 -22.54
N VAL A 428 -10.76 -8.95 -21.22
CA VAL A 428 -10.90 -10.27 -20.54
C VAL A 428 -12.14 -11.01 -21.01
N LYS A 429 -13.27 -10.31 -21.21
CA LYS A 429 -14.49 -10.90 -21.75
C LYS A 429 -14.36 -11.34 -23.21
N TRP A 430 -13.59 -10.61 -24.01
CA TRP A 430 -13.33 -10.92 -25.41
C TRP A 430 -12.29 -12.05 -25.59
N TRP A 431 -11.35 -12.22 -24.65
CA TRP A 431 -10.24 -13.17 -24.76
C TRP A 431 -10.60 -14.62 -25.19
N PRO A 432 -11.73 -15.23 -24.78
CA PRO A 432 -12.10 -16.57 -25.27
C PRO A 432 -12.30 -16.67 -26.79
N LEU A 433 -12.46 -15.53 -27.48
CA LEU A 433 -12.62 -15.42 -28.93
C LEU A 433 -11.31 -15.09 -29.66
N ALA A 434 -10.21 -14.85 -28.93
CA ALA A 434 -8.97 -14.34 -29.49
C ALA A 434 -8.19 -15.42 -30.26
N ASN A 435 -7.90 -15.18 -31.53
CA ASN A 435 -7.01 -16.04 -32.32
C ASN A 435 -5.56 -15.60 -32.14
N GLN A 436 -4.72 -16.35 -31.42
CA GLN A 436 -3.32 -15.94 -31.21
C GLN A 436 -2.53 -15.78 -32.52
N ALA A 437 -2.87 -16.50 -33.60
CA ALA A 437 -2.19 -16.38 -34.89
C ALA A 437 -2.47 -15.06 -35.64
N SER A 438 -3.48 -14.28 -35.22
CA SER A 438 -3.79 -12.97 -35.82
C SER A 438 -3.12 -11.79 -35.11
N SER A 439 -2.34 -12.03 -34.05
CA SER A 439 -1.60 -10.99 -33.35
C SER A 439 -0.59 -10.33 -34.31
N LYS A 440 -0.56 -8.99 -34.34
CA LYS A 440 0.34 -8.22 -35.22
C LYS A 440 1.27 -7.29 -34.43
N PRO A 441 2.55 -7.16 -34.80
CA PRO A 441 3.43 -6.12 -34.26
C PRO A 441 2.90 -4.72 -34.61
N LEU A 442 3.52 -3.65 -34.10
CA LEU A 442 3.18 -2.28 -34.49
C LEU A 442 3.31 -2.07 -36.00
N ASP A 443 2.40 -1.28 -36.57
CA ASP A 443 2.41 -0.94 -38.01
C ASP A 443 3.53 0.07 -38.35
N ASP A 444 3.72 1.07 -37.47
CA ASP A 444 4.75 2.10 -37.62
C ASP A 444 6.09 1.61 -37.03
N PRO A 445 7.22 1.80 -37.73
CA PRO A 445 8.53 1.47 -37.17
C PRO A 445 8.85 2.33 -35.94
N VAL A 446 9.44 1.70 -34.93
CA VAL A 446 9.85 2.36 -33.69
C VAL A 446 11.34 2.65 -33.75
N ASP A 447 11.73 3.92 -33.55
CA ASP A 447 13.13 4.34 -33.55
C ASP A 447 13.96 3.51 -32.55
N GLY A 448 14.95 2.77 -33.06
CA GLY A 448 15.82 1.91 -32.27
C GLY A 448 15.22 0.55 -31.85
N ALA A 449 14.17 0.07 -32.52
CA ALA A 449 13.52 -1.22 -32.24
C ALA A 449 14.52 -2.39 -32.07
N ASP A 450 15.48 -2.56 -33.00
CA ASP A 450 16.46 -3.65 -32.98
C ASP A 450 17.29 -3.65 -31.69
N LYS A 451 17.69 -2.46 -31.22
CA LYS A 451 18.43 -2.31 -29.96
C LYS A 451 17.54 -2.69 -28.77
N ILE A 452 16.29 -2.25 -28.75
CA ILE A 452 15.33 -2.59 -27.69
C ILE A 452 15.08 -4.11 -27.66
N ILE A 453 14.91 -4.74 -28.83
CA ILE A 453 14.76 -6.20 -28.98
C ILE A 453 16.01 -6.91 -28.44
N ALA A 454 17.22 -6.51 -28.85
CA ALA A 454 18.48 -7.08 -28.36
C ALA A 454 18.62 -6.98 -26.83
N THR A 455 18.31 -5.81 -26.24
CA THR A 455 18.27 -5.61 -24.78
C THR A 455 17.23 -6.53 -24.12
N CYS A 456 16.05 -6.70 -24.72
CA CYS A 456 15.02 -7.61 -24.21
C CYS A 456 15.46 -9.07 -24.26
N HIS A 457 16.15 -9.52 -25.32
CA HIS A 457 16.73 -10.86 -25.38
C HIS A 457 17.81 -11.07 -24.31
N ALA A 458 18.67 -10.08 -24.05
CA ALA A 458 19.65 -10.15 -22.97
C ALA A 458 18.95 -10.33 -21.61
N LEU A 459 17.91 -9.54 -21.32
CA LEU A 459 17.09 -9.66 -20.11
C LEU A 459 16.40 -11.04 -19.97
N LEU A 460 16.02 -11.69 -21.07
CA LEU A 460 15.40 -13.02 -21.03
C LEU A 460 16.37 -14.17 -20.78
N LYS A 461 17.70 -13.95 -20.89
CA LYS A 461 18.72 -14.92 -20.45
C LYS A 461 18.81 -15.01 -18.93
N GLU A 462 18.41 -13.96 -18.22
CA GLU A 462 18.41 -13.89 -16.76
C GLU A 462 17.10 -14.42 -16.16
N LYS A 463 17.19 -15.03 -14.97
CA LYS A 463 16.02 -15.49 -14.22
C LYS A 463 15.27 -14.29 -13.63
N GLN A 464 14.18 -13.91 -14.27
CA GLN A 464 13.34 -12.81 -13.81
C GLN A 464 12.68 -13.08 -12.45
N PRO A 465 12.62 -12.08 -11.54
CA PRO A 465 12.09 -12.26 -10.18
C PRO A 465 10.57 -12.44 -10.14
N ARG A 466 9.88 -12.15 -11.25
CA ARG A 466 8.44 -12.35 -11.41
C ARG A 466 8.07 -12.73 -12.84
N ASP A 467 7.03 -13.54 -12.95
CA ASP A 467 6.42 -13.94 -14.21
C ASP A 467 5.84 -12.77 -15.03
N ASP A 468 5.32 -11.73 -14.37
CA ASP A 468 4.77 -10.55 -15.05
C ASP A 468 5.87 -9.66 -15.65
N TYR A 469 7.07 -9.66 -15.07
CA TYR A 469 8.23 -8.95 -15.64
C TYR A 469 8.73 -9.68 -16.89
N ARG A 470 8.87 -11.02 -16.83
CA ARG A 470 9.23 -11.85 -18.00
C ARG A 470 8.23 -11.67 -19.14
N GLU A 471 6.94 -11.68 -18.82
CA GLU A 471 5.86 -11.49 -19.80
C GLU A 471 5.87 -10.08 -20.42
N MET A 472 6.15 -9.02 -19.64
CA MET A 472 6.32 -7.66 -20.17
C MET A 472 7.46 -7.59 -21.20
N VAL A 473 8.59 -8.23 -20.93
CA VAL A 473 9.75 -8.26 -21.84
C VAL A 473 9.44 -9.07 -23.10
N GLN A 474 8.83 -10.26 -22.96
CA GLN A 474 8.38 -11.08 -24.10
C GLN A 474 7.39 -10.32 -25.00
N LEU A 475 6.38 -9.68 -24.40
CA LEU A 475 5.41 -8.87 -25.16
C LEU A 475 6.05 -7.64 -25.82
N THR A 476 7.12 -7.09 -25.25
CA THR A 476 7.86 -5.97 -25.86
C THR A 476 8.55 -6.40 -27.15
N ILE A 477 9.17 -7.59 -27.17
CA ILE A 477 9.77 -8.19 -28.37
C ILE A 477 8.70 -8.39 -29.46
N ILE A 478 7.59 -9.07 -29.12
CA ILE A 478 6.51 -9.39 -30.08
C ILE A 478 5.86 -8.10 -30.64
N VAL A 479 5.64 -7.09 -29.81
CA VAL A 479 5.07 -5.78 -30.23
C VAL A 479 5.97 -5.04 -31.20
N LEU A 480 7.29 -5.21 -31.10
CA LEU A 480 8.29 -4.64 -32.01
C LEU A 480 8.57 -5.51 -33.23
N GLY A 481 7.95 -6.69 -33.37
CA GLY A 481 8.14 -7.61 -34.49
C GLY A 481 9.35 -8.53 -34.36
N GLY A 482 10.00 -8.60 -33.20
CA GLY A 482 11.06 -9.57 -32.93
C GLY A 482 10.50 -10.96 -32.61
N GLU A 483 11.32 -11.99 -32.81
CA GLU A 483 10.97 -13.38 -32.53
C GLU A 483 11.23 -13.74 -31.05
N VAL A 484 10.32 -14.50 -30.44
CA VAL A 484 10.54 -15.07 -29.09
C VAL A 484 9.68 -16.31 -28.88
N GLU A 485 10.25 -17.35 -28.29
CA GLU A 485 9.54 -18.58 -27.91
C GLU A 485 8.59 -18.33 -26.72
N ALA A 486 7.43 -17.71 -26.99
CA ALA A 486 6.42 -17.40 -25.99
C ALA A 486 5.01 -17.25 -26.56
N ASN A 487 4.08 -18.09 -26.10
CA ASN A 487 2.65 -17.87 -26.34
C ASN A 487 2.14 -16.68 -25.51
N ILE A 488 1.17 -15.93 -26.05
CA ILE A 488 0.56 -14.80 -25.36
C ILE A 488 -0.35 -15.34 -24.24
N ARG A 489 0.14 -15.24 -23.01
CA ARG A 489 -0.57 -15.72 -21.80
C ARG A 489 -1.97 -15.11 -21.67
N LYS A 490 -2.89 -15.85 -21.03
CA LYS A 490 -4.24 -15.35 -20.70
C LYS A 490 -4.19 -14.05 -19.86
N PRO A 491 -5.04 -13.04 -20.09
CA PRO A 491 -5.13 -11.84 -19.27
C PRO A 491 -5.39 -12.14 -17.78
N GLY A 492 -4.54 -11.60 -16.90
CA GLY A 492 -4.63 -11.75 -15.45
C GLY A 492 -5.54 -10.71 -14.77
N ALA A 493 -5.42 -10.51 -13.46
CA ALA A 493 -6.29 -9.57 -12.74
C ALA A 493 -6.06 -8.09 -13.12
N TYR A 494 -7.14 -7.34 -13.36
CA TYR A 494 -7.15 -5.99 -13.95
C TYR A 494 -7.64 -4.87 -13.00
N HIS A 495 -7.61 -5.11 -11.69
CA HIS A 495 -7.90 -4.06 -10.70
C HIS A 495 -6.86 -2.93 -10.77
N ARG A 496 -7.31 -1.69 -10.55
CA ARG A 496 -6.52 -0.46 -10.67
C ARG A 496 -5.22 -0.46 -9.83
N ALA A 497 -5.21 -1.16 -8.70
CA ALA A 497 -4.04 -1.28 -7.82
C ALA A 497 -2.92 -2.18 -8.37
N ARG A 498 -3.14 -2.94 -9.45
CA ARG A 498 -2.08 -3.68 -10.15
C ARG A 498 -1.52 -2.82 -11.26
N TRP A 499 -0.48 -2.04 -10.96
CA TRP A 499 0.11 -1.11 -11.94
C TRP A 499 0.60 -1.85 -13.20
N MET A 500 1.22 -3.02 -13.07
CA MET A 500 1.78 -3.81 -14.19
C MET A 500 0.70 -4.24 -15.20
N ALA A 501 -0.54 -4.39 -14.75
CA ALA A 501 -1.66 -4.65 -15.65
C ALA A 501 -1.82 -3.54 -16.69
N LYS A 502 -1.50 -2.27 -16.37
CA LYS A 502 -1.54 -1.16 -17.35
C LYS A 502 -0.61 -1.42 -18.53
N VAL A 503 0.58 -1.95 -18.27
CA VAL A 503 1.59 -2.22 -19.30
C VAL A 503 1.20 -3.48 -20.09
N ILE A 504 1.07 -4.62 -19.41
CA ILE A 504 0.78 -5.92 -20.04
C ILE A 504 -0.51 -5.89 -20.87
N TYR A 505 -1.60 -5.31 -20.34
CA TYR A 505 -2.84 -5.21 -21.12
C TYR A 505 -2.71 -4.29 -22.33
N THR A 506 -1.96 -3.19 -22.24
CA THR A 506 -1.79 -2.29 -23.39
C THR A 506 -1.01 -3.00 -24.51
N LEU A 507 0.09 -3.69 -24.16
CA LEU A 507 0.86 -4.48 -25.13
C LEU A 507 -0.03 -5.54 -25.80
N LYS A 508 -0.79 -6.34 -25.02
CA LYS A 508 -1.71 -7.35 -25.56
C LYS A 508 -2.82 -6.75 -26.43
N ILE A 509 -3.49 -5.69 -25.98
CA ILE A 509 -4.56 -5.04 -26.76
C ILE A 509 -3.98 -4.44 -28.05
N THR A 510 -2.72 -4.01 -28.07
CA THR A 510 -2.04 -3.53 -29.29
C THR A 510 -1.80 -4.66 -30.28
N LEU A 511 -1.39 -5.84 -29.81
CA LEU A 511 -1.21 -7.02 -30.65
C LEU A 511 -2.52 -7.47 -31.32
N PHE A 512 -3.65 -7.39 -30.61
CA PHE A 512 -4.97 -7.76 -31.12
C PHE A 512 -5.82 -6.58 -31.62
N ARG A 513 -5.20 -5.44 -31.96
CA ARG A 513 -5.90 -4.17 -32.26
C ARG A 513 -6.82 -4.18 -33.49
N GLU A 514 -6.71 -5.18 -34.36
CA GLU A 514 -7.58 -5.35 -35.54
C GLU A 514 -8.81 -6.22 -35.27
N GLU A 515 -8.74 -7.18 -34.34
CA GLU A 515 -9.89 -8.02 -33.96
C GLU A 515 -10.66 -7.44 -32.76
N PHE A 516 -9.94 -6.87 -31.79
CA PHE A 516 -10.57 -6.31 -30.62
C PHE A 516 -11.20 -4.96 -30.95
N ALA A 517 -12.53 -4.88 -30.89
CA ALA A 517 -13.27 -3.66 -31.18
C ALA A 517 -12.76 -2.46 -30.36
N LEU A 518 -12.16 -1.50 -31.06
CA LEU A 518 -11.58 -0.25 -30.56
C LEU A 518 -12.11 0.92 -31.39
N THR A 519 -12.44 2.04 -30.75
CA THR A 519 -12.71 3.27 -31.53
C THR A 519 -11.41 3.81 -32.15
N LYS A 520 -11.51 4.64 -33.20
CA LYS A 520 -10.36 5.34 -33.80
C LYS A 520 -9.53 6.12 -32.76
N HIS A 521 -10.20 6.70 -31.76
CA HIS A 521 -9.53 7.36 -30.63
C HIS A 521 -8.82 6.35 -29.74
N GLU A 522 -9.48 5.26 -29.32
CA GLU A 522 -8.86 4.23 -28.48
C GLU A 522 -7.63 3.60 -29.13
N LYS A 523 -7.68 3.27 -30.43
CA LYS A 523 -6.54 2.71 -31.18
C LYS A 523 -5.35 3.67 -31.21
N ARG A 524 -5.59 4.97 -31.42
CA ARG A 524 -4.53 6.01 -31.39
C ARG A 524 -3.87 6.13 -30.00
N GLU A 525 -4.67 6.25 -28.94
CA GLU A 525 -4.13 6.42 -27.59
C GLU A 525 -3.43 5.16 -27.07
N LEU A 526 -3.90 4.00 -27.52
CA LEU A 526 -3.26 2.70 -27.30
C LEU A 526 -1.86 2.67 -27.90
N ILE A 527 -1.72 3.01 -29.20
CA ILE A 527 -0.42 3.06 -29.87
C ILE A 527 0.51 4.08 -29.17
N ARG A 528 0.04 5.31 -28.90
CA ARG A 528 0.82 6.34 -28.17
C ARG A 528 1.37 5.83 -26.83
N PHE A 529 0.58 5.08 -26.07
CA PHE A 529 1.01 4.54 -24.79
C PHE A 529 1.92 3.30 -24.95
N THR A 530 1.68 2.45 -25.95
CA THR A 530 2.57 1.33 -26.28
C THR A 530 3.96 1.81 -26.70
N THR A 531 4.06 2.83 -27.56
CA THR A 531 5.35 3.42 -27.92
C THR A 531 6.09 3.91 -26.67
N PHE A 532 5.40 4.60 -25.74
CA PHE A 532 6.00 5.05 -24.47
C PHE A 532 6.51 3.89 -23.60
N ILE A 533 5.78 2.77 -23.55
CA ILE A 533 6.22 1.57 -22.84
C ILE A 533 7.55 1.09 -23.42
N VAL A 534 7.57 0.78 -24.72
CA VAL A 534 8.69 0.07 -25.34
C VAL A 534 9.95 0.95 -25.49
N THR A 535 9.80 2.25 -25.78
CA THR A 535 10.95 3.16 -25.99
C THR A 535 11.52 3.78 -24.72
N THR A 536 10.81 3.73 -23.58
CA THR A 536 11.12 4.63 -22.45
C THR A 536 10.82 4.04 -21.08
N TYR A 537 10.00 2.99 -20.97
CA TYR A 537 9.63 2.43 -19.67
C TYR A 537 10.33 1.12 -19.32
N VAL A 538 10.43 0.19 -20.28
CA VAL A 538 10.87 -1.19 -20.02
C VAL A 538 12.28 -1.24 -19.43
N GLU A 539 13.27 -0.63 -20.08
CA GLU A 539 14.68 -0.67 -19.63
C GLU A 539 14.88 -0.03 -18.23
N PRO A 540 14.36 1.19 -17.92
CA PRO A 540 14.40 1.73 -16.57
C PRO A 540 13.66 0.88 -15.53
N TRP A 541 12.56 0.21 -15.90
CA TRP A 541 11.87 -0.70 -14.99
C TRP A 541 12.72 -1.92 -14.63
N MET A 542 13.31 -2.57 -15.63
CA MET A 542 14.09 -3.80 -15.41
C MET A 542 15.38 -3.50 -14.64
N SER A 543 16.02 -2.36 -14.89
CA SER A 543 17.22 -1.89 -14.16
C SER A 543 16.92 -1.24 -12.79
N ALA A 544 15.65 -1.08 -12.39
CA ALA A 544 15.28 -0.36 -11.16
C ALA A 544 15.76 -1.03 -9.85
N HIS A 545 16.14 -2.30 -9.90
CA HIS A 545 16.70 -3.05 -8.77
C HIS A 545 18.20 -2.77 -8.56
N CYS A 546 18.92 -2.34 -9.60
CA CYS A 546 20.35 -2.07 -9.52
C CYS A 546 20.59 -0.66 -8.96
N SER A 547 21.42 -0.57 -7.92
CA SER A 547 21.73 0.70 -7.23
C SER A 547 22.94 1.42 -7.81
N THR A 548 23.91 0.70 -8.40
CA THR A 548 25.12 1.28 -8.99
C THR A 548 24.79 2.02 -10.29
N SER A 549 24.01 1.41 -11.18
CA SER A 549 23.54 2.05 -12.43
C SER A 549 22.36 3.00 -12.25
N ALA A 550 21.82 3.14 -11.02
CA ALA A 550 20.67 4.00 -10.74
C ALA A 550 20.86 5.47 -11.15
N PRO A 551 22.00 6.14 -10.87
CA PRO A 551 22.20 7.54 -11.25
C PRO A 551 22.20 7.75 -12.76
N ALA A 552 22.86 6.86 -13.51
CA ALA A 552 22.96 6.91 -14.96
C ALA A 552 21.61 6.62 -15.63
N THR A 553 20.91 5.56 -15.19
CA THR A 553 19.60 5.17 -15.74
C THR A 553 18.49 6.17 -15.41
N ASP A 554 18.46 6.74 -14.20
CA ASP A 554 17.50 7.81 -13.84
C ASP A 554 17.77 9.11 -14.62
N LEU A 555 19.04 9.45 -14.87
CA LEU A 555 19.43 10.58 -15.72
C LEU A 555 19.06 10.36 -17.19
N ALA A 556 19.29 9.16 -17.72
CA ALA A 556 18.89 8.78 -19.07
C ALA A 556 17.37 8.86 -19.25
N LEU A 557 16.60 8.34 -18.28
CA LEU A 557 15.15 8.46 -18.26
C LEU A 557 14.69 9.92 -18.22
N LEU A 558 15.30 10.79 -17.40
CA LEU A 558 14.97 12.22 -17.39
C LEU A 558 15.22 12.90 -18.75
N LYS A 559 16.35 12.60 -19.40
CA LYS A 559 16.66 13.10 -20.76
C LYS A 559 15.62 12.59 -21.77
N ALA A 560 15.29 11.30 -21.76
CA ALA A 560 14.30 10.69 -22.63
C ALA A 560 12.90 11.31 -22.44
N LEU A 561 12.47 11.54 -21.19
CA LEU A 561 11.18 12.17 -20.88
C LEU A 561 11.09 13.64 -21.33
N ALA A 562 12.19 14.40 -21.27
CA ALA A 562 12.25 15.77 -21.76
C ALA A 562 12.27 15.83 -23.31
N ALA A 563 13.06 14.96 -23.94
CA ALA A 563 13.14 14.83 -25.39
C ALA A 563 11.87 14.25 -26.02
N TYR A 564 11.08 13.47 -25.28
CA TYR A 564 10.00 12.61 -25.78
C TYR A 564 9.10 13.27 -26.83
N ARG A 565 8.82 12.54 -27.92
CA ARG A 565 8.07 13.03 -29.09
C ARG A 565 6.68 13.54 -28.72
N THR A 566 5.95 12.79 -27.91
CA THR A 566 4.62 13.19 -27.41
C THR A 566 4.77 14.08 -26.16
N LYS A 567 4.73 15.40 -26.34
CA LYS A 567 5.06 16.36 -25.27
C LYS A 567 4.11 16.31 -24.06
N GLU A 568 2.85 15.91 -24.19
CA GLU A 568 1.96 15.76 -23.03
C GLU A 568 2.40 14.60 -22.13
N ILE A 569 2.73 13.46 -22.72
CA ILE A 569 3.21 12.26 -22.03
C ILE A 569 4.56 12.56 -21.36
N GLY A 570 5.54 13.05 -22.14
CA GLY A 570 6.88 13.39 -21.62
C GLY A 570 6.82 14.39 -20.46
N ARG A 571 6.02 15.46 -20.60
CA ARG A 571 5.83 16.47 -19.54
C ARG A 571 5.12 15.91 -18.30
N ALA A 572 4.11 15.07 -18.46
CA ALA A 572 3.38 14.49 -17.32
C ALA A 572 4.26 13.51 -16.54
N SER A 573 4.89 12.57 -17.23
CA SER A 573 5.82 11.58 -16.70
C SER A 573 7.07 12.24 -16.08
N GLY A 574 7.71 13.16 -16.79
CA GLY A 574 8.87 13.90 -16.31
C GLY A 574 8.57 14.75 -15.07
N LYS A 575 7.38 15.35 -14.98
CA LYS A 575 6.92 16.07 -13.77
C LYS A 575 6.72 15.16 -12.57
N VAL A 576 6.40 13.88 -12.78
CA VAL A 576 6.35 12.88 -11.70
C VAL A 576 7.75 12.47 -11.28
N MET A 577 8.64 12.14 -12.23
CA MET A 577 10.04 11.79 -11.93
C MET A 577 10.72 12.93 -11.14
N ALA A 578 10.65 14.16 -11.64
CA ALA A 578 11.24 15.36 -11.01
C ALA A 578 10.72 15.67 -9.59
N ARG A 579 9.55 15.16 -9.19
CA ARG A 579 9.04 15.28 -7.81
C ARG A 579 9.67 14.29 -6.84
N HIS A 580 10.24 13.20 -7.36
CA HIS A 580 10.83 12.11 -6.57
C HIS A 580 12.36 12.14 -6.54
N MET A 581 13.02 12.94 -7.37
CA MET A 581 14.50 13.11 -7.41
C MET A 581 15.19 13.54 -6.10
N TRP A 582 14.48 13.66 -4.97
CA TRP A 582 15.07 13.95 -3.68
C TRP A 582 15.98 12.82 -3.16
N TYR A 583 15.79 11.57 -3.63
CA TYR A 583 16.66 10.44 -3.24
C TYR A 583 18.00 10.42 -3.99
N VAL A 584 18.12 11.13 -5.12
CA VAL A 584 19.38 11.23 -5.88
C VAL A 584 20.30 12.24 -5.19
N SER A 585 20.86 11.77 -4.07
CA SER A 585 21.80 12.49 -3.21
C SER A 585 23.24 12.35 -3.72
N GLU A 586 24.15 13.17 -3.19
CA GLU A 586 25.59 13.11 -3.55
C GLU A 586 26.19 11.75 -3.19
N GLU A 587 25.73 11.20 -2.05
CA GLU A 587 26.13 9.93 -1.49
C GLU A 587 25.67 8.75 -2.37
N LEU A 588 24.43 8.79 -2.90
CA LEU A 588 23.95 7.74 -3.80
C LEU A 588 24.47 7.88 -5.25
N VAL A 589 24.79 9.09 -5.71
CA VAL A 589 25.49 9.29 -6.99
C VAL A 589 26.88 8.64 -6.96
N GLY A 590 27.56 8.62 -5.81
CA GLY A 590 28.82 7.91 -5.64
C GLY A 590 28.76 6.40 -5.93
N LEU A 591 27.57 5.78 -5.95
CA LEU A 591 27.42 4.36 -6.26
C LEU A 591 27.71 4.02 -7.73
N SER A 592 27.64 4.98 -8.66
CA SER A 592 28.00 4.72 -10.07
C SER A 592 29.51 4.58 -10.29
N LEU A 593 30.35 4.88 -9.29
CA LEU A 593 31.77 4.52 -9.32
C LEU A 593 31.96 2.99 -9.40
N PHE A 594 31.01 2.21 -8.88
CA PHE A 594 30.98 0.75 -8.91
C PHE A 594 30.16 0.17 -10.07
N ASP A 595 29.62 1.00 -10.97
CA ASP A 595 28.96 0.54 -12.19
C ASP A 595 30.01 0.31 -13.28
N GLU A 596 30.04 -0.88 -13.89
CA GLU A 596 30.94 -1.23 -14.99
C GLU A 596 30.62 -0.41 -16.26
N ALA A 597 29.36 0.00 -16.45
CA ALA A 597 28.94 0.81 -17.59
C ALA A 597 29.36 2.29 -17.49
N THR A 598 29.79 2.76 -16.31
CA THR A 598 30.25 4.14 -16.13
C THR A 598 31.74 4.24 -16.54
N VAL A 599 32.02 5.04 -17.56
CA VAL A 599 33.38 5.19 -18.13
C VAL A 599 34.36 5.88 -17.16
N VAL A 600 35.66 5.63 -17.32
CA VAL A 600 36.72 6.10 -16.40
C VAL A 600 36.73 7.63 -16.29
N GLU A 601 36.47 8.33 -17.38
CA GLU A 601 36.40 9.80 -17.47
C GLU A 601 35.24 10.34 -16.63
N GLU A 602 34.09 9.68 -16.67
CA GLU A 602 32.92 10.03 -15.86
C GLU A 602 33.16 9.71 -14.37
N LYS A 603 33.78 8.56 -14.05
CA LYS A 603 34.21 8.23 -12.68
C LYS A 603 35.16 9.30 -12.11
N ARG A 604 36.15 9.74 -12.89
CA ARG A 604 37.06 10.84 -12.53
C ARG A 604 36.32 12.17 -12.32
N ALA A 605 35.36 12.49 -13.19
CA ALA A 605 34.54 13.70 -13.07
C ALA A 605 33.67 13.69 -11.80
N ILE A 606 33.05 12.55 -11.47
CA ILE A 606 32.28 12.34 -10.23
C ILE A 606 33.17 12.56 -9.01
N VAL A 607 34.34 11.90 -8.95
CA VAL A 607 35.29 12.05 -7.83
C VAL A 607 35.74 13.51 -7.67
N SER A 608 36.10 14.18 -8.77
CA SER A 608 36.49 15.60 -8.72
C SER A 608 35.36 16.50 -8.20
N ALA A 609 34.12 16.30 -8.67
CA ALA A 609 32.96 17.05 -8.20
C ALA A 609 32.66 16.83 -6.71
N MET A 610 32.82 15.60 -6.21
CA MET A 610 32.67 15.27 -4.79
C MET A 610 33.77 15.94 -3.94
N GLN A 611 35.04 15.87 -4.35
CA GLN A 611 36.17 16.51 -3.68
C GLN A 611 36.02 18.03 -3.61
N GLN A 612 35.64 18.68 -4.72
CA GLN A 612 35.39 20.12 -4.78
C GLN A 612 34.28 20.58 -3.82
N ARG A 613 33.26 19.74 -3.57
CA ARG A 613 32.20 20.04 -2.60
C ARG A 613 32.59 19.76 -1.16
N LEU A 614 33.36 18.69 -0.89
CA LEU A 614 33.96 18.43 0.42
C LEU A 614 34.81 19.63 0.87
N GLY A 615 35.67 20.15 -0.02
CA GLY A 615 36.48 21.36 0.21
C GLY A 615 35.71 22.69 0.33
N ARG A 616 34.38 22.68 0.10
CA ARG A 616 33.46 23.80 0.43
C ARG A 616 32.71 23.56 1.74
N ARG A 617 32.31 22.31 2.02
CA ARG A 617 31.70 21.89 3.30
C ARG A 617 32.66 22.09 4.48
N THR A 618 33.96 21.83 4.32
CA THR A 618 34.96 22.06 5.39
C THR A 618 35.21 23.54 5.69
N ARG A 619 34.95 24.46 4.74
CA ARG A 619 35.04 25.91 4.96
C ARG A 619 33.78 26.54 5.59
N LEU A 620 32.70 25.78 5.69
CA LEU A 620 31.43 26.19 6.31
C LEU A 620 31.11 25.19 7.42
N ALA A 621 31.72 25.38 8.59
CA ALA A 621 31.76 24.42 9.68
C ALA A 621 30.36 24.13 10.29
N ALA A 622 29.65 23.14 9.73
CA ALA A 622 28.76 22.21 10.44
C ALA A 622 28.28 21.09 9.49
N PRO A 623 28.31 19.80 9.89
CA PRO A 623 27.56 18.76 9.18
C PRO A 623 26.06 18.96 9.44
N THR A 624 25.38 19.64 8.52
CA THR A 624 23.94 19.89 8.60
C THR A 624 23.12 18.62 8.42
N SER A 625 22.13 18.41 9.29
CA SER A 625 21.17 17.30 9.22
C SER A 625 20.44 17.21 7.87
N PRO A 626 19.90 16.04 7.48
CA PRO A 626 19.17 15.87 6.22
C PRO A 626 18.05 16.90 5.98
N SER A 627 17.39 17.36 7.05
CA SER A 627 16.34 18.39 6.97
C SER A 627 16.79 19.69 6.27
N THR A 628 18.09 20.00 6.30
CA THR A 628 18.67 21.18 5.65
C THR A 628 18.89 20.98 4.15
N GLN A 629 19.21 19.76 3.67
CA GLN A 629 19.25 19.42 2.24
C GLN A 629 17.88 19.57 1.57
N TRP A 630 16.79 19.32 2.28
CA TRP A 630 15.42 19.37 1.75
C TRP A 630 14.96 20.81 1.43
N SER A 631 15.60 21.80 2.05
CA SER A 631 15.37 23.23 1.79
C SER A 631 16.25 23.78 0.65
N SER A 632 17.49 23.29 0.52
CA SER A 632 18.53 23.84 -0.35
C SER A 632 18.74 23.14 -1.69
N ALA A 633 18.02 22.03 -1.95
CA ALA A 633 18.18 21.20 -3.14
C ALA A 633 18.17 21.99 -4.49
N PRO A 634 19.13 21.73 -5.43
CA PRO A 634 19.28 22.50 -6.67
C PRO A 634 18.02 22.57 -7.55
N TRP A 635 17.19 21.52 -7.51
CA TRP A 635 16.00 21.35 -8.33
C TRP A 635 14.93 22.44 -8.15
N ARG A 636 14.98 23.23 -7.05
CA ARG A 636 14.09 24.41 -6.90
C ARG A 636 14.33 25.48 -7.97
N ARG A 637 15.55 25.58 -8.54
CA ARG A 637 15.86 26.53 -9.63
C ARG A 637 15.19 26.16 -10.96
N LEU A 638 14.85 24.89 -11.17
CA LEU A 638 14.13 24.40 -12.37
C LEU A 638 12.62 24.72 -12.37
N ARG A 639 12.13 25.54 -11.42
CA ARG A 639 10.70 25.90 -11.31
C ARG A 639 10.27 27.12 -12.12
N ARG A 640 11.18 27.81 -12.82
CA ARG A 640 10.83 28.88 -13.77
C ARG A 640 11.42 28.57 -15.15
N PRO A 641 10.60 28.40 -16.21
CA PRO A 641 11.09 28.55 -17.56
C PRO A 641 11.29 30.06 -17.82
N THR A 642 12.51 30.55 -17.65
CA THR A 642 12.87 31.88 -18.14
C THR A 642 13.04 31.81 -19.65
N LEU A 643 11.99 32.17 -20.38
CA LEU A 643 12.10 32.59 -21.77
C LEU A 643 12.86 33.92 -21.79
N SER A 644 14.16 33.87 -22.09
CA SER A 644 14.94 35.05 -22.48
C SER A 644 15.31 34.91 -23.94
N ALA A 645 14.63 35.66 -24.82
CA ALA A 645 15.08 35.82 -26.19
C ALA A 645 16.40 36.60 -26.19
N SER A 646 17.42 36.06 -26.86
CA SER A 646 18.70 36.74 -27.08
C SER A 646 18.71 37.40 -28.45
N SER A 647 18.53 38.72 -28.48
CA SER A 647 18.87 39.55 -29.65
C SER A 647 20.39 39.51 -29.92
N PRO A 648 20.85 39.72 -31.18
CA PRO A 648 22.26 39.59 -31.53
C PRO A 648 23.11 40.77 -31.01
N PRO A 649 24.41 40.56 -30.73
CA PRO A 649 25.28 41.61 -30.22
C PRO A 649 25.70 42.60 -31.33
N SER A 650 25.54 43.89 -31.04
CA SER A 650 26.11 45.00 -31.80
C SER A 650 27.53 45.32 -31.32
N GLY A 651 28.53 45.26 -32.21
CA GLY A 651 29.92 45.62 -31.97
C GLY A 651 30.65 45.82 -33.31
N PRO A 652 31.62 46.75 -33.42
CA PRO A 652 31.88 47.43 -34.68
C PRO A 652 32.74 46.66 -35.68
N VAL A 653 32.49 46.95 -36.96
CA VAL A 653 33.26 46.51 -38.12
C VAL A 653 34.49 47.41 -38.29
N THR A 654 35.68 46.81 -38.38
CA THR A 654 36.85 47.42 -39.04
C THR A 654 37.05 46.77 -40.39
N ILE A 655 37.16 47.60 -41.43
CA ILE A 655 37.27 47.19 -42.83
C ILE A 655 38.73 46.96 -43.19
N SER A 656 39.04 45.84 -43.84
CA SER A 656 40.08 45.84 -44.88
C SER A 656 39.58 45.09 -46.12
N SER A 657 39.65 45.80 -47.25
CA SER A 657 39.27 45.32 -48.58
C SER A 657 40.20 44.23 -49.09
N THR A 658 39.69 43.31 -49.92
CA THR A 658 40.07 43.20 -51.36
C THR A 658 39.07 42.29 -52.10
N SER A 659 38.48 42.86 -53.16
CA SER A 659 38.15 42.31 -54.49
C SER A 659 38.60 40.85 -54.80
N ILE A 660 37.94 40.00 -55.61
CA ILE A 660 37.41 40.17 -56.98
C ILE A 660 36.19 39.24 -57.23
N ARG A 661 35.42 39.52 -58.30
CA ARG A 661 34.17 38.86 -58.75
C ARG A 661 34.34 37.53 -59.56
N PRO A 662 33.23 36.83 -59.95
CA PRO A 662 33.24 35.38 -60.22
C PRO A 662 33.03 34.93 -61.68
N SER A 663 33.20 33.62 -61.91
CA SER A 663 32.64 32.79 -63.01
C SER A 663 32.65 31.31 -62.56
N GLY A 664 31.85 30.35 -63.07
CA GLY A 664 30.87 30.36 -64.17
C GLY A 664 29.90 29.16 -64.08
N ARG A 665 29.15 28.88 -65.16
CA ARG A 665 27.99 27.95 -65.22
C ARG A 665 28.34 26.49 -65.58
N GLY A 666 27.38 25.58 -65.32
CA GLY A 666 27.25 24.26 -65.97
C GLY A 666 27.59 23.08 -65.05
N GLY A 667 26.98 21.91 -65.14
CA GLY A 667 25.89 21.44 -66.02
C GLY A 667 25.38 20.06 -65.57
N THR A 668 24.24 19.62 -66.08
CA THR A 668 23.56 18.35 -65.71
C THR A 668 24.24 17.09 -66.27
N THR A 669 24.31 16.01 -65.48
CA THR A 669 24.11 14.62 -65.98
C THR A 669 23.90 13.61 -64.84
N THR A 670 22.87 12.77 -64.98
CA THR A 670 22.78 11.42 -64.36
C THR A 670 23.10 10.37 -65.43
N PRO A 671 23.63 9.20 -65.04
CA PRO A 671 22.89 7.97 -65.38
C PRO A 671 22.84 6.92 -64.26
N ARG A 672 22.25 5.76 -64.58
CA ARG A 672 21.66 4.71 -63.72
C ARG A 672 22.45 3.38 -63.80
N LEU A 673 22.27 2.51 -62.77
CA LEU A 673 22.45 1.02 -62.78
C LEU A 673 23.92 0.53 -63.02
N VAL A 674 24.47 -0.62 -62.61
CA VAL A 674 24.08 -1.97 -62.07
C VAL A 674 25.17 -2.40 -61.04
N GLY A 675 25.07 -3.33 -60.08
CA GLY A 675 23.94 -4.11 -59.53
C GLY A 675 24.32 -5.55 -59.07
N ALA A 676 23.98 -5.93 -57.83
CA ALA A 676 23.96 -7.30 -57.25
C ALA A 676 25.34 -7.97 -56.88
N PRO A 677 25.43 -9.22 -56.34
CA PRO A 677 25.91 -9.41 -54.95
C PRO A 677 27.00 -10.52 -54.75
N VAL A 678 27.59 -10.61 -53.55
CA VAL A 678 28.36 -11.81 -53.10
C VAL A 678 28.09 -12.12 -51.62
N THR A 679 28.00 -13.42 -51.32
CA THR A 679 27.59 -14.04 -50.05
C THR A 679 28.71 -14.77 -49.30
N TYR A 680 28.66 -14.71 -47.97
CA TYR A 680 29.09 -15.71 -46.95
C TYR A 680 30.48 -16.36 -46.97
N GLY A 681 31.07 -16.49 -45.76
CA GLY A 681 32.26 -17.31 -45.50
C GLY A 681 32.67 -17.40 -44.02
N TRP A 682 31.89 -18.16 -43.23
CA TRP A 682 32.13 -18.61 -41.84
C TRP A 682 32.05 -17.57 -40.70
#